data_AF-A0A1Z9PNA3-F1
#
_entry.id   AF-A0A1Z9PNA3-F1
#
_cell.length_a   1.000
_cell.length_b   1.000
_cell.length_c   1.000
_cell.angle_alpha   90.00
_cell.angle_beta   90.00
_cell.angle_gamma   90.00
#
_symmetry.space_group_name_H-M   'P 1'
#
loop_
_entity.id
_entity.type
_entity.pdbx_description
1 polymer ?
#
loop_
_entity_poly.entity_id
_entity_poly.type
_entity_poly.pdbx_seq_one_letter_code
_entity_poly.pdbx_strand_id
1 'polypeptide(L)'
;MAIDLNVTPYYNDFSSAKKFNRVVFKPGVAVQARELTQLQDYMLNTIKEFGDFVFKDGATVRGGSGYPINVPYIKVNDVDAAGTAVSNDTLANYVGDTLTGSATGIKAEIESVKTGTDSDAVKKKTFYLNYTKGNELESGTIASSIRFEAGETLTVTSTDSGRNGDTFVVDSNTDIASFTKNFYGYAIDFVIEEGIVYAQGKFIAHDTQKLRLDDYNMNVNFFVGIKVNESIVTSDDDTSLLDPATGAYNYNAPGADRTKIDTVITKVPYGKDYTNSTIYEIGEFISNGDNIYEVTTAGTSNSSGSGPVHTTGNATDGTVVFKFFEMPTGFTTLYKIKAGQIQKKYDTRLNELAELGKAFAVEKNETDGDYVITPFTMKIVEHLKTVKGVSFNTTTNTNYSVGQFVNHLGKLYEVSIAGTSSTGSPPTHTSGDVLSGTATFGYRGSSYRLDNEGYRFSTNATDPGDANYLMAIVSPGIAYANGFRREFYKNQPIKVRKGTSSEIKEARDVTLGYGNYFNVTEVVGTFDLENGAICNIGYYGSVGSQTGAAAHSDGTFGGHAALGTTIGTCRVRALKRASGNPGAAATQYRLFVYDVRVRDGDLKDARCIQFPNSTDSGFADIILDDTDGNGVGDSAFLHGTDYNKLVYQAPWQSTKTLAAAGGGSYDTQYYYTEEFNVSVPANGVFSISTASLGSEVIFPYTAAGITQTILDNKIYMVCKTSGITDIGDGTTISGSEGRVIRIAPSMVTSAANGQTMEFDVGTPSGTYDAYLQVEVKVVDAVPVPKALNTGRYVKIDTRDNIGGANGPWPLGIVDVKEIEAIYVSSDLNTYLDDSDKKIDYKKEFIVDSGQTDNFYGHGKIIKKTSSSLSTTDKLLTIKLSHFTANYGGSNGTYFAKDSYPVDDTGATGIYTFEIPNFVSPKLGEFILKDAIDFRPMVKNTAVSATTLATATENPYRTEEFDLPANGIQFPLPNSSFTTDVEYYLPRVDNIVIDRAGDFQVVEGV
;
A
#
# COMPACT_ATOMS: atom_id res chain seq x y z
N MET A 1 57.57 -18.70 -5.02
CA MET A 1 58.91 -18.47 -5.60
C MET A 1 58.76 -18.84 -7.06
N ALA A 2 59.04 -17.92 -7.98
CA ALA A 2 58.91 -18.21 -9.39
C ALA A 2 59.82 -19.38 -9.76
N ILE A 3 59.38 -20.23 -10.69
CA ILE A 3 60.17 -21.38 -11.12
C ILE A 3 61.54 -20.91 -11.67
N ASP A 4 62.64 -21.53 -11.25
CA ASP A 4 63.98 -21.16 -11.73
C ASP A 4 64.18 -21.73 -13.14
N LEU A 5 64.22 -20.84 -14.14
CA LEU A 5 64.43 -21.18 -15.54
C LEU A 5 65.91 -21.12 -15.96
N ASN A 6 66.84 -20.79 -15.04
CA ASN A 6 68.27 -20.80 -15.31
C ASN A 6 68.90 -22.21 -15.15
N VAL A 7 68.19 -23.21 -15.63
CA VAL A 7 68.56 -24.63 -15.57
C VAL A 7 68.38 -25.27 -16.94
N THR A 8 69.01 -26.42 -17.18
CA THR A 8 68.84 -27.19 -18.42
C THR A 8 67.36 -27.58 -18.59
N PRO A 9 66.76 -27.43 -19.79
CA PRO A 9 67.33 -26.97 -21.07
C PRO A 9 67.24 -25.46 -21.36
N TYR A 10 66.64 -24.64 -20.48
CA TYR A 10 66.23 -23.27 -20.79
C TYR A 10 67.31 -22.19 -20.61
N TYR A 11 68.19 -22.32 -19.60
CA TYR A 11 69.33 -21.42 -19.33
C TYR A 11 69.00 -19.92 -19.36
N ASN A 12 67.85 -19.54 -18.80
CA ASN A 12 67.41 -18.16 -18.76
C ASN A 12 68.08 -17.38 -17.61
N ASP A 13 69.09 -16.57 -17.92
CA ASP A 13 69.86 -15.77 -16.95
C ASP A 13 69.44 -14.29 -16.88
N PHE A 14 68.18 -13.99 -17.25
CA PHE A 14 67.61 -12.65 -17.12
C PHE A 14 67.76 -12.12 -15.67
N SER A 15 68.21 -10.87 -15.54
CA SER A 15 68.35 -10.20 -14.26
C SER A 15 68.12 -8.70 -14.42
N SER A 16 67.15 -8.17 -13.70
CA SER A 16 66.84 -6.73 -13.67
C SER A 16 68.03 -5.89 -13.18
N ALA A 17 68.92 -6.46 -12.36
CA ALA A 17 70.14 -5.80 -11.88
C ALA A 17 71.14 -5.45 -13.00
N LYS A 18 71.13 -6.20 -14.12
CA LYS A 18 72.00 -5.93 -15.28
C LYS A 18 71.54 -4.74 -16.12
N LYS A 19 70.33 -4.19 -15.87
CA LYS A 19 69.77 -2.99 -16.53
C LYS A 19 69.69 -3.06 -18.06
N PHE A 20 69.60 -4.26 -18.63
CA PHE A 20 69.28 -4.43 -20.05
C PHE A 20 67.78 -4.18 -20.26
N ASN A 21 67.41 -3.57 -21.40
CA ASN A 21 66.02 -3.17 -21.68
C ASN A 21 65.40 -3.95 -22.86
N ARG A 22 66.21 -4.36 -23.86
CA ARG A 22 65.74 -5.11 -25.03
C ARG A 22 66.84 -6.00 -25.61
N VAL A 23 66.44 -7.11 -26.23
CA VAL A 23 67.29 -7.94 -27.08
C VAL A 23 67.39 -7.30 -28.46
N VAL A 24 68.61 -7.14 -28.99
CA VAL A 24 68.85 -6.59 -30.33
C VAL A 24 69.34 -7.72 -31.23
N PHE A 25 68.48 -8.18 -32.14
CA PHE A 25 68.84 -9.24 -33.08
C PHE A 25 69.85 -8.74 -34.11
N LYS A 26 70.93 -9.49 -34.31
CA LYS A 26 71.97 -9.16 -35.29
C LYS A 26 71.68 -9.86 -36.62
N PRO A 27 71.54 -9.12 -37.74
CA PRO A 27 71.40 -9.73 -39.06
C PRO A 27 72.56 -10.68 -39.36
N GLY A 28 72.24 -11.88 -39.85
CA GLY A 28 73.22 -12.92 -40.20
C GLY A 28 73.66 -13.84 -39.05
N VAL A 29 73.10 -13.69 -37.85
CA VAL A 29 73.32 -14.61 -36.71
C VAL A 29 72.00 -15.31 -36.35
N ALA A 30 72.05 -16.63 -36.11
CA ALA A 30 70.86 -17.39 -35.70
C ALA A 30 70.45 -17.03 -34.26
N VAL A 31 69.15 -16.80 -34.06
CA VAL A 31 68.58 -16.47 -32.75
C VAL A 31 68.63 -17.68 -31.83
N GLN A 32 69.07 -17.47 -30.58
CA GLN A 32 69.18 -18.53 -29.59
C GLN A 32 67.89 -18.63 -28.76
N ALA A 33 67.51 -19.84 -28.32
CA ALA A 33 66.32 -20.04 -27.49
C ALA A 33 66.34 -19.16 -26.22
N ARG A 34 67.50 -19.04 -25.57
CA ARG A 34 67.69 -18.15 -24.41
C ARG A 34 67.36 -16.69 -24.70
N GLU A 35 67.62 -16.20 -25.91
CA GLU A 35 67.37 -14.80 -26.29
C GLU A 35 65.86 -14.55 -26.47
N LEU A 36 65.12 -15.56 -26.94
CA LEU A 36 63.67 -15.50 -27.06
C LEU A 36 62.97 -15.63 -25.70
N THR A 37 63.49 -16.43 -24.78
CA THR A 37 62.98 -16.49 -23.41
C THR A 37 63.26 -15.20 -22.66
N GLN A 38 64.48 -14.65 -22.74
CA GLN A 38 64.82 -13.35 -22.14
C GLN A 38 63.97 -12.21 -22.67
N LEU A 39 63.62 -12.20 -23.98
CA LEU A 39 62.71 -11.22 -24.55
C LEU A 39 61.36 -11.21 -23.82
N GLN A 40 60.82 -12.39 -23.48
CA GLN A 40 59.58 -12.51 -22.71
C GLN A 40 59.75 -11.95 -21.30
N ASP A 41 60.88 -12.22 -20.63
CA ASP A 41 61.13 -11.69 -19.28
C ASP A 41 61.34 -10.18 -19.25
N TYR A 42 61.96 -9.57 -20.27
CA TYR A 42 62.04 -8.11 -20.36
C TYR A 42 60.64 -7.48 -20.42
N MET A 43 59.74 -8.09 -21.21
CA MET A 43 58.35 -7.65 -21.32
C MET A 43 57.58 -7.88 -20.02
N LEU A 44 57.69 -9.07 -19.42
CA LEU A 44 57.04 -9.40 -18.15
C LEU A 44 57.55 -8.52 -17.01
N ASN A 45 58.85 -8.19 -16.97
CA ASN A 45 59.41 -7.29 -15.96
C ASN A 45 58.91 -5.85 -16.13
N THR A 46 58.73 -5.38 -17.37
CA THR A 46 58.13 -4.05 -17.63
C THR A 46 56.67 -4.01 -17.21
N ILE A 47 55.90 -5.06 -17.52
CA ILE A 47 54.50 -5.20 -17.06
C ILE A 47 54.45 -5.30 -15.53
N LYS A 48 55.40 -6.00 -14.91
CA LYS A 48 55.52 -6.10 -13.46
C LYS A 48 55.81 -4.74 -12.84
N GLU A 49 56.80 -3.99 -13.32
CA GLU A 49 57.14 -2.66 -12.78
C GLU A 49 55.97 -1.67 -12.90
N PHE A 50 55.22 -1.74 -14.00
CA PHE A 50 53.98 -0.98 -14.14
C PHE A 50 52.90 -1.48 -13.17
N GLY A 51 52.73 -2.80 -13.05
CA GLY A 51 51.80 -3.44 -12.13
C GLY A 51 52.07 -3.08 -10.67
N ASP A 52 53.34 -3.12 -10.24
CA ASP A 52 53.78 -2.79 -8.88
C ASP A 52 53.59 -1.29 -8.56
N PHE A 53 53.61 -0.42 -9.57
CA PHE A 53 53.30 1.00 -9.41
C PHE A 53 51.80 1.24 -9.20
N VAL A 54 50.94 0.49 -9.91
CA VAL A 54 49.48 0.70 -9.92
C VAL A 54 48.77 -0.12 -8.84
N PHE A 55 49.22 -1.34 -8.58
CA PHE A 55 48.58 -2.34 -7.73
C PHE A 55 49.51 -2.81 -6.62
N LYS A 56 48.93 -3.09 -5.46
CA LYS A 56 49.61 -3.83 -4.40
C LYS A 56 49.46 -5.34 -4.62
N ASP A 57 50.41 -6.11 -4.10
CA ASP A 57 50.34 -7.57 -4.12
C ASP A 57 49.03 -8.05 -3.45
N GLY A 58 48.28 -8.90 -4.15
CA GLY A 58 46.97 -9.40 -3.77
C GLY A 58 45.80 -8.46 -4.11
N ALA A 59 45.99 -7.50 -5.02
CA ALA A 59 44.90 -6.68 -5.54
C ALA A 59 44.07 -7.44 -6.58
N THR A 60 42.75 -7.32 -6.49
CA THR A 60 41.80 -7.83 -7.49
C THR A 60 41.69 -6.82 -8.63
N VAL A 61 42.06 -7.20 -9.85
CA VAL A 61 42.16 -6.31 -11.01
C VAL A 61 40.86 -6.27 -11.80
N ARG A 62 40.21 -7.43 -11.95
CA ARG A 62 38.91 -7.62 -12.59
C ARG A 62 38.26 -8.89 -12.03
N GLY A 63 37.03 -8.80 -11.52
CA GLY A 63 36.43 -9.94 -10.81
C GLY A 63 37.20 -10.30 -9.54
N GLY A 64 37.10 -11.55 -9.08
CA GLY A 64 37.86 -12.03 -7.92
C GLY A 64 37.32 -11.49 -6.59
N SER A 65 36.04 -11.12 -6.53
CA SER A 65 35.41 -10.67 -5.30
C SER A 65 35.35 -11.82 -4.30
N GLY A 66 35.70 -11.52 -3.05
CA GLY A 66 35.66 -12.48 -1.95
C GLY A 66 34.64 -12.08 -0.90
N TYR A 67 33.80 -13.04 -0.49
CA TYR A 67 32.80 -12.83 0.56
C TYR A 67 32.65 -14.06 1.46
N PRO A 68 32.33 -13.86 2.76
CA PRO A 68 31.98 -14.94 3.65
C PRO A 68 30.54 -15.41 3.40
N ILE A 69 30.30 -16.70 3.55
CA ILE A 69 28.98 -17.35 3.52
C ILE A 69 28.80 -18.06 4.85
N ASN A 70 27.67 -17.81 5.52
CA ASN A 70 27.29 -18.54 6.73
C ASN A 70 26.54 -19.81 6.34
N VAL A 71 27.11 -20.97 6.66
CA VAL A 71 26.56 -22.29 6.32
C VAL A 71 26.00 -22.94 7.58
N PRO A 72 24.69 -23.18 7.69
CA PRO A 72 24.12 -23.82 8.87
C PRO A 72 24.55 -25.29 8.94
N TYR A 73 24.78 -25.79 10.15
CA TYR A 73 25.10 -27.20 10.38
C TYR A 73 24.22 -27.83 11.45
N ILE A 74 24.12 -29.16 11.39
CA ILE A 74 23.60 -30.00 12.45
C ILE A 74 24.58 -31.12 12.78
N LYS A 75 24.58 -31.60 14.03
CA LYS A 75 25.30 -32.79 14.45
C LYS A 75 24.35 -33.97 14.57
N VAL A 76 24.82 -35.16 14.22
CA VAL A 76 24.08 -36.42 14.29
C VAL A 76 24.81 -37.43 15.15
N ASN A 77 24.06 -38.34 15.75
CA ASN A 77 24.60 -39.37 16.64
C ASN A 77 25.36 -40.46 15.88
N ASP A 78 26.14 -41.25 16.60
CA ASP A 78 26.87 -42.40 16.08
C ASP A 78 25.97 -43.58 15.68
N VAL A 79 24.70 -43.55 16.12
CA VAL A 79 23.65 -44.52 15.79
C VAL A 79 22.41 -43.84 15.22
N ASP A 80 21.74 -44.52 14.30
CA ASP A 80 20.48 -44.07 13.71
C ASP A 80 19.26 -44.41 14.59
N ALA A 81 18.05 -44.14 14.09
CA ALA A 81 16.80 -44.36 14.81
C ALA A 81 16.48 -45.85 15.04
N ALA A 82 17.07 -46.75 14.23
CA ALA A 82 16.96 -48.20 14.36
C ALA A 82 18.10 -48.82 15.20
N GLY A 83 19.05 -48.01 15.69
CA GLY A 83 20.22 -48.45 16.43
C GLY A 83 21.37 -48.95 15.55
N THR A 84 21.32 -48.72 14.24
CA THR A 84 22.39 -49.05 13.28
C THR A 84 23.53 -48.05 13.42
N ALA A 85 24.78 -48.53 13.42
CA ALA A 85 25.95 -47.66 13.48
C ALA A 85 26.11 -46.85 12.19
N VAL A 86 26.24 -45.53 12.32
CA VAL A 86 26.57 -44.63 11.23
C VAL A 86 28.09 -44.69 10.97
N SER A 87 28.52 -45.03 9.76
CA SER A 87 29.95 -45.14 9.44
C SER A 87 30.56 -43.81 8.98
N ASN A 88 31.74 -43.46 9.50
CA ASN A 88 32.48 -42.27 9.04
C ASN A 88 32.95 -42.39 7.58
N ASP A 89 33.18 -43.62 7.10
CA ASP A 89 33.68 -43.86 5.74
C ASP A 89 32.61 -43.63 4.67
N THR A 90 31.32 -43.72 5.04
CA THR A 90 30.19 -43.62 4.11
C THR A 90 29.49 -42.27 4.17
N LEU A 91 29.74 -41.43 5.18
CA LEU A 91 29.09 -40.13 5.33
C LEU A 91 29.24 -39.23 4.10
N ALA A 92 30.40 -39.26 3.43
CA ALA A 92 30.66 -38.44 2.25
C ALA A 92 29.76 -38.79 1.05
N ASN A 93 29.23 -40.02 1.00
CA ASN A 93 28.32 -40.42 -0.07
C ASN A 93 27.00 -39.63 -0.03
N TYR A 94 26.57 -39.18 1.16
CA TYR A 94 25.31 -38.45 1.36
C TYR A 94 25.34 -36.98 0.94
N VAL A 95 26.48 -36.46 0.49
CA VAL A 95 26.56 -35.11 -0.08
C VAL A 95 25.68 -35.02 -1.34
N GLY A 96 24.80 -34.02 -1.39
CA GLY A 96 23.80 -33.79 -2.44
C GLY A 96 22.44 -34.47 -2.21
N ASP A 97 22.29 -35.29 -1.17
CA ASP A 97 20.98 -35.88 -0.84
C ASP A 97 20.10 -34.92 -0.04
N THR A 98 18.79 -35.15 -0.08
CA THR A 98 17.82 -34.39 0.72
C THR A 98 17.46 -35.10 2.02
N LEU A 99 17.59 -34.41 3.14
CA LEU A 99 17.12 -34.83 4.45
C LEU A 99 15.71 -34.28 4.70
N THR A 100 14.81 -35.14 5.19
CA THR A 100 13.47 -34.75 5.66
C THR A 100 13.32 -35.09 7.15
N GLY A 101 12.96 -34.10 7.96
CA GLY A 101 12.71 -34.27 9.39
C GLY A 101 11.33 -34.88 9.65
N SER A 102 11.26 -35.95 10.45
CA SER A 102 10.00 -36.64 10.75
C SER A 102 9.08 -35.88 11.73
N ALA A 103 9.61 -34.99 12.56
CA ALA A 103 8.84 -34.22 13.54
C ALA A 103 8.54 -32.79 13.06
N THR A 104 9.48 -32.16 12.35
CA THR A 104 9.39 -30.77 11.88
C THR A 104 8.90 -30.65 10.43
N GLY A 105 8.98 -31.71 9.64
CA GLY A 105 8.66 -31.67 8.20
C GLY A 105 9.62 -30.83 7.35
N ILE A 106 10.68 -30.28 7.96
CA ILE A 106 11.70 -29.45 7.29
C ILE A 106 12.48 -30.30 6.29
N LYS A 107 12.86 -29.69 5.16
CA LYS A 107 13.75 -30.32 4.17
C LYS A 107 15.03 -29.51 3.99
N ALA A 108 16.15 -30.21 3.92
CA ALA A 108 17.46 -29.61 3.65
C ALA A 108 18.31 -30.54 2.79
N GLU A 109 19.12 -29.96 1.91
CA GLU A 109 20.12 -30.67 1.12
C GLU A 109 21.46 -30.69 1.87
N ILE A 110 22.19 -31.81 1.82
CA ILE A 110 23.50 -31.95 2.44
C ILE A 110 24.56 -31.35 1.52
N GLU A 111 25.13 -30.21 1.90
CA GLU A 111 26.19 -29.54 1.14
C GLU A 111 27.56 -30.18 1.36
N SER A 112 27.88 -30.55 2.60
CA SER A 112 29.13 -31.22 2.96
C SER A 112 28.99 -31.93 4.31
N VAL A 113 29.93 -32.82 4.63
CA VAL A 113 29.92 -33.59 5.87
C VAL A 113 31.24 -33.52 6.61
N LYS A 114 31.20 -33.70 7.93
CA LYS A 114 32.39 -33.92 8.77
C LYS A 114 32.23 -35.20 9.57
N THR A 115 33.26 -36.03 9.55
CA THR A 115 33.36 -37.23 10.39
C THR A 115 33.61 -36.85 11.85
N GLY A 116 33.09 -37.64 12.77
CA GLY A 116 33.27 -37.43 14.21
C GLY A 116 32.83 -38.64 15.03
N THR A 117 32.72 -38.46 16.34
CA THR A 117 32.15 -39.45 17.27
C THR A 117 31.40 -38.76 18.39
N ASP A 118 30.39 -39.42 18.94
CA ASP A 118 29.60 -38.92 20.07
C ASP A 118 30.38 -38.78 21.36
N SER A 119 31.53 -39.45 21.48
CA SER A 119 32.44 -39.30 22.62
C SER A 119 33.15 -37.94 22.66
N ASP A 120 33.20 -37.20 21.54
CA ASP A 120 33.77 -35.86 21.47
C ASP A 120 32.67 -34.81 21.73
N ALA A 121 32.98 -33.84 22.60
CA ALA A 121 32.03 -32.79 22.96
C ALA A 121 31.77 -31.77 21.84
N VAL A 122 32.66 -31.67 20.85
CA VAL A 122 32.60 -30.70 19.74
C VAL A 122 32.56 -31.41 18.40
N LYS A 123 33.51 -32.31 18.14
CA LYS A 123 33.74 -32.95 16.82
C LYS A 123 32.89 -34.22 16.64
N LYS A 124 31.57 -34.05 16.68
CA LYS A 124 30.63 -35.10 16.31
C LYS A 124 30.44 -35.17 14.79
N LYS A 125 29.79 -36.22 14.31
CA LYS A 125 29.38 -36.32 12.91
C LYS A 125 28.48 -35.13 12.57
N THR A 126 28.84 -34.36 11.55
CA THR A 126 28.22 -33.07 11.25
C THR A 126 27.77 -33.03 9.79
N PHE A 127 26.55 -32.56 9.55
CA PHE A 127 26.05 -32.20 8.23
C PHE A 127 25.95 -30.70 8.09
N TYR A 128 26.53 -30.17 7.02
CA TYR A 128 26.37 -28.78 6.60
C TYR A 128 25.25 -28.74 5.58
N LEU A 129 24.27 -27.87 5.79
CA LEU A 129 22.96 -27.98 5.17
C LEU A 129 22.60 -26.72 4.37
N ASN A 130 21.83 -26.93 3.30
CA ASN A 130 21.07 -25.89 2.63
C ASN A 130 19.57 -26.15 2.83
N TYR A 131 18.89 -25.34 3.63
CA TYR A 131 17.46 -25.53 3.90
C TYR A 131 16.62 -25.16 2.68
N THR A 132 15.93 -26.14 2.10
CA THR A 132 15.12 -25.97 0.87
C THR A 132 13.64 -25.80 1.15
N LYS A 133 13.16 -26.23 2.33
CA LYS A 133 11.77 -26.06 2.76
C LYS A 133 11.68 -25.87 4.27
N GLY A 134 10.95 -24.84 4.70
CA GLY A 134 10.66 -24.58 6.11
C GLY A 134 9.61 -25.52 6.70
N ASN A 135 9.32 -25.34 7.98
CA ASN A 135 8.27 -26.09 8.69
C ASN A 135 6.90 -25.60 8.19
N GLU A 136 6.20 -26.42 7.40
CA GLU A 136 4.82 -26.16 6.97
C GLU A 136 3.88 -27.00 7.83
N LEU A 137 3.05 -26.33 8.63
CA LEU A 137 1.86 -26.93 9.24
C LEU A 137 0.65 -26.66 8.34
N GLU A 138 -0.30 -27.60 8.28
CA GLU A 138 -1.56 -27.40 7.56
C GLU A 138 -2.31 -26.16 8.10
N SER A 139 -2.75 -25.29 7.17
CA SER A 139 -3.68 -24.17 7.33
C SER A 139 -3.48 -23.23 8.54
N GLY A 140 -2.77 -22.12 8.32
CA GLY A 140 -3.07 -20.85 8.99
C GLY A 140 -2.36 -20.52 10.31
N THR A 141 -1.34 -21.26 10.75
CA THR A 141 -0.51 -20.89 11.91
C THR A 141 0.98 -20.86 11.55
N ILE A 142 1.74 -19.86 12.03
CA ILE A 142 3.19 -19.76 11.81
C ILE A 142 3.89 -20.88 12.59
N ALA A 143 4.57 -21.78 11.88
CA ALA A 143 5.39 -22.80 12.52
C ALA A 143 6.58 -22.17 13.27
N SER A 144 6.90 -22.67 14.47
CA SER A 144 7.89 -22.10 15.38
C SER A 144 9.34 -22.55 15.12
N SER A 145 9.53 -23.71 14.48
CA SER A 145 10.87 -24.29 14.27
C SER A 145 11.50 -23.81 12.96
N ILE A 146 12.69 -23.22 13.06
CA ILE A 146 13.49 -22.71 11.92
C ILE A 146 14.61 -23.68 11.48
N ARG A 147 14.74 -24.84 12.14
CA ARG A 147 15.75 -25.89 11.94
C ARG A 147 15.24 -27.23 12.43
N PHE A 148 15.96 -28.32 12.15
CA PHE A 148 15.69 -29.64 12.73
C PHE A 148 15.81 -29.62 14.25
N GLU A 149 14.92 -30.33 14.94
CA GLU A 149 14.86 -30.34 16.39
C GLU A 149 15.80 -31.39 17.01
N ALA A 150 16.17 -31.18 18.27
CA ALA A 150 17.02 -32.10 19.01
C ALA A 150 16.40 -33.51 19.10
N GLY A 151 17.16 -34.55 18.78
CA GLY A 151 16.68 -35.94 18.84
C GLY A 151 15.73 -36.34 17.70
N GLU A 152 15.44 -35.45 16.75
CA GLU A 152 14.59 -35.76 15.60
C GLU A 152 15.26 -36.78 14.67
N THR A 153 14.46 -37.66 14.06
CA THR A 153 14.91 -38.58 13.01
C THR A 153 14.85 -37.89 11.65
N LEU A 154 15.96 -37.92 10.92
CA LEU A 154 16.10 -37.43 9.56
C LEU A 154 16.10 -38.61 8.60
N THR A 155 15.27 -38.55 7.57
CA THR A 155 15.21 -39.58 6.52
C THR A 155 15.84 -39.04 5.23
N VAL A 156 16.76 -39.81 4.64
CA VAL A 156 17.43 -39.51 3.39
C VAL A 156 16.52 -39.80 2.20
N THR A 157 16.38 -38.85 1.29
CA THR A 157 15.87 -39.04 -0.07
C THR A 157 17.03 -38.92 -1.05
N SER A 158 17.34 -40.00 -1.76
CA SER A 158 18.46 -40.10 -2.70
C SER A 158 18.03 -40.80 -4.00
N THR A 159 18.75 -40.55 -5.09
CA THR A 159 18.60 -41.28 -6.35
C THR A 159 19.24 -42.67 -6.32
N ASP A 160 20.13 -42.92 -5.35
CA ASP A 160 20.74 -44.22 -5.12
C ASP A 160 19.84 -45.08 -4.21
N SER A 161 19.34 -46.19 -4.74
CA SER A 161 18.47 -47.12 -4.02
C SER A 161 19.10 -47.76 -2.77
N GLY A 162 20.43 -47.83 -2.69
CA GLY A 162 21.13 -48.46 -1.57
C GLY A 162 21.18 -47.63 -0.29
N ARG A 163 20.87 -46.34 -0.40
CA ARG A 163 20.94 -45.36 0.71
C ARG A 163 19.72 -44.45 0.80
N ASN A 164 18.79 -44.55 -0.15
CA ASN A 164 17.50 -43.91 -0.09
C ASN A 164 16.64 -44.54 1.01
N GLY A 165 16.19 -43.74 1.97
CA GLY A 165 15.45 -44.19 3.15
C GLY A 165 16.34 -44.43 4.38
N ASP A 166 17.65 -44.25 4.28
CA ASP A 166 18.54 -44.27 5.45
C ASP A 166 18.13 -43.20 6.46
N THR A 167 18.37 -43.48 7.74
CA THR A 167 17.98 -42.57 8.83
C THR A 167 19.18 -42.07 9.61
N PHE A 168 19.07 -40.86 10.16
CA PHE A 168 20.01 -40.27 11.09
C PHE A 168 19.25 -39.66 12.27
N VAL A 169 19.85 -39.62 13.45
CA VAL A 169 19.24 -38.95 14.62
C VAL A 169 20.03 -37.69 14.93
N VAL A 170 19.34 -36.56 15.04
CA VAL A 170 19.93 -35.27 15.43
C VAL A 170 20.41 -35.35 16.88
N ASP A 171 21.62 -34.88 17.14
CA ASP A 171 22.17 -34.80 18.49
C ASP A 171 21.34 -33.87 19.38
N SER A 172 21.43 -34.05 20.70
CA SER A 172 20.63 -33.30 21.68
C SER A 172 21.46 -32.37 22.58
N ASN A 173 22.79 -32.37 22.43
CA ASN A 173 23.66 -31.58 23.30
C ASN A 173 23.58 -30.07 22.98
N THR A 174 23.40 -29.26 24.03
CA THR A 174 23.53 -27.80 23.98
C THR A 174 24.33 -27.29 25.18
N ASP A 175 25.14 -26.24 24.98
CA ASP A 175 25.98 -25.59 25.98
C ASP A 175 25.95 -24.07 25.76
N ILE A 176 25.50 -23.33 26.77
CA ILE A 176 25.38 -21.87 26.72
C ILE A 176 26.74 -21.15 26.83
N ALA A 177 27.76 -21.81 27.38
CA ALA A 177 29.10 -21.26 27.52
C ALA A 177 29.97 -21.53 26.29
N SER A 178 29.61 -22.52 25.46
CA SER A 178 30.39 -22.91 24.28
C SER A 178 29.46 -23.33 23.14
N PHE A 179 29.11 -22.36 22.29
CA PHE A 179 28.23 -22.58 21.15
C PHE A 179 28.73 -23.66 20.18
N THR A 180 30.05 -23.95 20.14
CA THR A 180 30.63 -25.00 19.31
C THR A 180 30.26 -26.41 19.76
N LYS A 181 29.77 -26.60 21.00
CA LYS A 181 29.27 -27.90 21.49
C LYS A 181 27.81 -28.14 21.15
N ASN A 182 27.07 -27.12 20.74
CA ASN A 182 25.67 -27.28 20.34
C ASN A 182 25.56 -28.24 19.15
N PHE A 183 24.45 -28.96 19.09
CA PHE A 183 24.10 -29.76 17.92
C PHE A 183 23.80 -28.91 16.69
N TYR A 184 23.54 -27.61 16.85
CA TYR A 184 23.26 -26.68 15.76
C TYR A 184 24.17 -25.44 15.83
N GLY A 185 24.43 -24.84 14.68
CA GLY A 185 25.18 -23.59 14.58
C GLY A 185 25.41 -23.19 13.13
N TYR A 186 26.34 -22.25 12.94
CA TYR A 186 26.80 -21.83 11.61
C TYR A 186 28.30 -22.01 11.51
N ALA A 187 28.75 -22.57 10.39
CA ALA A 187 30.11 -22.49 9.91
C ALA A 187 30.25 -21.28 8.99
N ILE A 188 31.50 -20.86 8.76
CA ILE A 188 31.81 -19.76 7.87
C ILE A 188 32.74 -20.24 6.76
N ASP A 189 32.20 -20.24 5.55
CA ASP A 189 32.93 -20.50 4.31
C ASP A 189 33.31 -19.16 3.68
N PHE A 190 34.43 -19.14 2.95
CA PHE A 190 34.86 -17.98 2.20
C PHE A 190 34.98 -18.37 0.73
N VAL A 191 34.26 -17.65 -0.13
CA VAL A 191 34.30 -17.85 -1.58
C VAL A 191 35.11 -16.72 -2.18
N ILE A 192 36.00 -17.04 -3.11
CA ILE A 192 36.58 -16.09 -4.05
C ILE A 192 36.06 -16.47 -5.43
N GLU A 193 35.38 -15.53 -6.09
CA GLU A 193 34.83 -15.72 -7.43
C GLU A 193 35.91 -15.71 -8.51
N GLU A 194 35.53 -16.09 -9.73
CA GLU A 194 36.43 -16.00 -10.88
C GLU A 194 36.92 -14.57 -11.12
N GLY A 195 38.19 -14.43 -11.51
CA GLY A 195 38.75 -13.12 -11.82
C GLY A 195 40.26 -13.10 -12.03
N ILE A 196 40.81 -11.90 -12.19
CA ILE A 196 42.23 -11.65 -12.34
C ILE A 196 42.75 -11.01 -11.05
N VAL A 197 43.66 -11.71 -10.38
CA VAL A 197 44.35 -11.23 -9.17
C VAL A 197 45.79 -10.89 -9.52
N TYR A 198 46.24 -9.71 -9.08
CA TYR A 198 47.65 -9.35 -9.16
C TYR A 198 48.37 -9.94 -7.96
N ALA A 199 49.20 -10.97 -8.19
CA ALA A 199 49.98 -11.62 -7.16
C ALA A 199 51.37 -12.00 -7.67
N GLN A 200 52.38 -11.83 -6.81
CA GLN A 200 53.79 -12.09 -7.08
C GLN A 200 54.32 -11.38 -8.33
N GLY A 201 53.80 -10.19 -8.62
CA GLY A 201 54.19 -9.40 -9.80
C GLY A 201 53.55 -9.83 -11.12
N LYS A 202 52.56 -10.75 -11.09
CA LYS A 202 51.88 -11.29 -12.27
C LYS A 202 50.36 -11.08 -12.17
N PHE A 203 49.71 -10.94 -13.32
CA PHE A 203 48.25 -10.98 -13.43
C PHE A 203 47.82 -12.44 -13.60
N ILE A 204 47.15 -13.01 -12.61
CA ILE A 204 46.85 -14.44 -12.55
C ILE A 204 45.33 -14.63 -12.59
N ALA A 205 44.85 -15.49 -13.49
CA ALA A 205 43.47 -15.91 -13.50
C ALA A 205 43.20 -16.85 -12.32
N HIS A 206 42.12 -16.58 -11.60
CA HIS A 206 41.61 -17.40 -10.51
C HIS A 206 40.21 -17.88 -10.90
N ASP A 207 39.97 -19.18 -10.74
CA ASP A 207 38.64 -19.77 -10.87
C ASP A 207 37.92 -19.71 -9.52
N THR A 208 36.59 -19.78 -9.53
CA THR A 208 35.80 -19.75 -8.29
C THR A 208 36.20 -20.88 -7.35
N GLN A 209 36.67 -20.54 -6.15
CA GLN A 209 37.06 -21.49 -5.12
C GLN A 209 36.43 -21.14 -3.77
N LYS A 210 36.01 -22.18 -3.04
CA LYS A 210 35.43 -22.08 -1.70
C LYS A 210 36.37 -22.71 -0.67
N LEU A 211 36.55 -22.03 0.46
CA LEU A 211 37.34 -22.52 1.59
C LEU A 211 36.59 -22.34 2.90
N ARG A 212 36.45 -23.43 3.67
CA ARG A 212 35.95 -23.35 5.05
C ARG A 212 36.97 -22.73 5.98
N LEU A 213 36.61 -21.65 6.67
CA LEU A 213 37.49 -20.98 7.62
C LEU A 213 37.50 -21.70 8.97
N ASP A 214 36.33 -22.06 9.49
CA ASP A 214 36.18 -22.87 10.69
C ASP A 214 34.92 -23.72 10.61
N ASP A 215 34.98 -24.90 11.23
CA ASP A 215 33.96 -25.93 11.15
C ASP A 215 32.74 -25.65 12.05
N TYR A 216 32.91 -24.85 13.13
CA TYR A 216 31.88 -24.67 14.17
C TYR A 216 31.78 -23.26 14.77
N ASN A 217 32.80 -22.41 14.58
CA ASN A 217 32.91 -21.08 15.18
C ASN A 217 32.82 -19.97 14.12
N MET A 218 31.94 -18.99 14.32
CA MET A 218 31.83 -17.82 13.45
C MET A 218 32.85 -16.72 13.79
N ASN A 219 33.35 -16.68 15.04
CA ASN A 219 34.26 -15.65 15.51
C ASN A 219 35.72 -16.05 15.23
N VAL A 220 36.09 -15.99 13.96
CA VAL A 220 37.40 -16.46 13.47
C VAL A 220 38.30 -15.31 13.01
N ASN A 221 39.61 -15.54 13.12
CA ASN A 221 40.65 -14.59 12.74
C ASN A 221 41.63 -15.24 11.73
N PHE A 222 41.41 -14.99 10.44
CA PHE A 222 42.23 -15.55 9.36
C PHE A 222 42.61 -14.50 8.32
N PHE A 223 43.82 -14.64 7.77
CA PHE A 223 44.19 -14.11 6.48
C PHE A 223 43.75 -15.10 5.41
N VAL A 224 42.96 -14.64 4.46
CA VAL A 224 42.55 -15.43 3.30
C VAL A 224 43.25 -14.87 2.07
N GLY A 225 43.85 -15.75 1.30
CA GLY A 225 44.64 -15.37 0.15
C GLY A 225 44.73 -16.49 -0.87
N ILE A 226 45.50 -16.24 -1.91
CA ILE A 226 45.79 -17.25 -2.93
C ILE A 226 47.22 -17.72 -2.75
N LYS A 227 47.42 -19.04 -2.85
CA LYS A 227 48.71 -19.65 -3.03
C LYS A 227 48.93 -19.84 -4.53
N VAL A 228 49.96 -19.20 -5.05
CA VAL A 228 50.37 -19.30 -6.45
C VAL A 228 51.30 -20.49 -6.60
N ASN A 229 50.89 -21.47 -7.40
CA ASN A 229 51.69 -22.64 -7.77
C ASN A 229 52.10 -22.52 -9.24
N GLU A 230 53.41 -22.53 -9.51
CA GLU A 230 53.93 -22.50 -10.87
C GLU A 230 54.49 -23.88 -11.24
N SER A 231 54.18 -24.36 -12.44
CA SER A 231 54.70 -25.62 -12.98
C SER A 231 55.07 -25.47 -14.46
N ILE A 232 55.85 -26.42 -14.98
CA ILE A 232 56.13 -26.55 -16.42
C ILE A 232 55.26 -27.68 -16.96
N VAL A 233 54.60 -27.44 -18.09
CA VAL A 233 53.82 -28.41 -18.85
C VAL A 233 54.60 -28.73 -20.13
N THR A 234 54.92 -30.00 -20.31
CA THR A 234 55.66 -30.50 -21.48
C THR A 234 54.71 -31.13 -22.50
N SER A 235 55.20 -31.43 -23.70
CA SER A 235 54.42 -32.16 -24.72
C SER A 235 54.01 -33.58 -24.29
N ASP A 236 54.65 -34.14 -23.26
CA ASP A 236 54.26 -35.44 -22.69
C ASP A 236 53.03 -35.32 -21.77
N ASP A 237 52.82 -34.14 -21.17
CA ASP A 237 51.71 -33.84 -20.27
C ASP A 237 50.45 -33.36 -21.04
N ASP A 238 50.65 -32.66 -22.17
CA ASP A 238 49.57 -32.14 -23.03
C ASP A 238 49.86 -32.36 -24.51
N THR A 239 49.14 -33.31 -25.11
CA THR A 239 49.29 -33.69 -26.52
C THR A 239 48.93 -32.58 -27.51
N SER A 240 48.26 -31.51 -27.08
CA SER A 240 47.96 -30.35 -27.93
C SER A 240 49.19 -29.48 -28.23
N LEU A 241 50.29 -29.65 -27.47
CA LEU A 241 51.56 -28.97 -27.70
C LEU A 241 52.40 -29.62 -28.81
N LEU A 242 51.98 -30.76 -29.36
CA LEU A 242 52.57 -31.38 -30.54
C LEU A 242 52.17 -30.63 -31.82
N ASP A 243 53.05 -30.61 -32.82
CA ASP A 243 52.80 -29.90 -34.09
C ASP A 243 51.48 -30.38 -34.75
N PRO A 244 50.52 -29.48 -35.04
CA PRO A 244 49.25 -29.86 -35.64
C PRO A 244 49.41 -30.24 -37.12
N ALA A 245 49.25 -31.53 -37.44
CA ALA A 245 49.12 -32.02 -38.81
C ALA A 245 47.64 -32.31 -39.14
N THR A 246 47.28 -32.27 -40.42
CA THR A 246 45.88 -32.42 -40.86
C THR A 246 45.30 -33.77 -40.41
N GLY A 247 44.43 -33.75 -39.39
CA GLY A 247 43.68 -34.90 -38.89
C GLY A 247 44.25 -35.61 -37.65
N ALA A 248 45.47 -35.29 -37.19
CA ALA A 248 46.04 -35.78 -35.92
C ALA A 248 47.30 -34.99 -35.52
N TYR A 249 47.60 -34.92 -34.22
CA TYR A 249 48.82 -34.31 -33.69
C TYR A 249 50.06 -35.20 -33.97
N ASN A 250 51.17 -34.59 -34.41
CA ASN A 250 52.38 -35.32 -34.79
C ASN A 250 53.25 -35.67 -33.56
N TYR A 251 53.21 -36.93 -33.10
CA TYR A 251 53.95 -37.42 -31.93
C TYR A 251 55.48 -37.25 -32.01
N ASN A 252 56.06 -37.10 -33.22
CA ASN A 252 57.50 -36.97 -33.41
C ASN A 252 58.01 -35.50 -33.45
N ALA A 253 57.13 -34.53 -33.23
CA ALA A 253 57.47 -33.11 -33.25
C ALA A 253 56.92 -32.40 -31.99
N PRO A 254 57.63 -32.51 -30.83
CA PRO A 254 57.28 -31.79 -29.62
C PRO A 254 57.41 -30.28 -29.83
N GLY A 255 56.34 -29.54 -29.54
CA GLY A 255 56.38 -28.08 -29.46
C GLY A 255 57.06 -27.60 -28.18
N ALA A 256 57.12 -26.27 -28.01
CA ALA A 256 57.75 -25.68 -26.83
C ALA A 256 56.91 -25.92 -25.55
N ASP A 257 57.59 -26.09 -24.41
CA ASP A 257 56.96 -26.20 -23.09
C ASP A 257 56.20 -24.91 -22.68
N ARG A 258 55.30 -25.01 -21.70
CA ARG A 258 54.53 -23.88 -21.16
C ARG A 258 54.73 -23.76 -19.66
N THR A 259 54.85 -22.53 -19.15
CA THR A 259 54.68 -22.27 -17.72
C THR A 259 53.19 -22.17 -17.42
N LYS A 260 52.71 -22.97 -16.47
CA LYS A 260 51.33 -22.93 -15.98
C LYS A 260 51.32 -22.33 -14.57
N ILE A 261 50.34 -21.47 -14.32
CA ILE A 261 50.13 -20.87 -13.01
C ILE A 261 48.74 -21.30 -12.54
N ASP A 262 48.71 -22.06 -11.45
CA ASP A 262 47.48 -22.44 -10.76
C ASP A 262 47.37 -21.67 -9.45
N THR A 263 46.14 -21.33 -9.07
CA THR A 263 45.84 -20.63 -7.83
C THR A 263 45.07 -21.55 -6.90
N VAL A 264 45.41 -21.54 -5.61
CA VAL A 264 44.66 -22.30 -4.59
C VAL A 264 44.32 -21.35 -3.44
N ILE A 265 43.04 -21.20 -3.13
CA ILE A 265 42.61 -20.43 -1.96
C ILE A 265 43.19 -21.07 -0.69
N THR A 266 43.86 -20.27 0.14
CA THR A 266 44.52 -20.74 1.37
C THR A 266 44.17 -19.79 2.52
N LYS A 267 44.04 -20.33 3.73
CA LYS A 267 43.90 -19.55 4.96
C LYS A 267 45.15 -19.65 5.81
N VAL A 268 45.53 -18.55 6.42
CA VAL A 268 46.59 -18.47 7.43
C VAL A 268 45.98 -17.85 8.70
N PRO A 269 46.05 -18.50 9.87
CA PRO A 269 45.55 -17.89 11.09
C PRO A 269 46.32 -16.60 11.37
N TYR A 270 45.63 -15.57 11.86
CA TYR A 270 46.32 -14.46 12.51
C TYR A 270 45.81 -14.31 13.93
N GLY A 271 46.77 -14.07 14.80
CA GLY A 271 46.51 -14.10 16.22
C GLY A 271 45.81 -12.88 16.77
N LYS A 272 45.43 -12.96 18.03
CA LYS A 272 45.14 -11.77 18.84
C LYS A 272 46.42 -10.95 18.99
N ASP A 273 46.30 -9.62 19.03
CA ASP A 273 47.46 -8.75 19.21
C ASP A 273 48.14 -9.07 20.56
N TYR A 274 49.48 -9.14 20.54
CA TYR A 274 50.27 -9.40 21.73
C TYR A 274 50.00 -8.33 22.79
N THR A 275 49.77 -8.78 24.03
CA THR A 275 49.50 -7.94 25.19
C THR A 275 50.30 -8.45 26.39
N ASN A 276 50.81 -7.51 27.19
CA ASN A 276 51.56 -7.82 28.41
C ASN A 276 50.59 -8.27 29.52
N SER A 277 51.04 -9.14 30.42
CA SER A 277 50.25 -9.72 31.52
C SER A 277 49.00 -10.51 31.10
N THR A 278 49.00 -11.09 29.90
CA THR A 278 47.86 -11.82 29.34
C THR A 278 48.12 -13.32 29.37
N ILE A 279 47.08 -14.10 29.71
CA ILE A 279 47.12 -15.57 29.63
C ILE A 279 46.96 -16.00 28.17
N TYR A 280 47.86 -16.87 27.74
CA TYR A 280 47.86 -17.50 26.43
C TYR A 280 47.74 -19.01 26.57
N GLU A 281 46.81 -19.59 25.80
CA GLU A 281 46.54 -21.02 25.78
C GLU A 281 47.39 -21.72 24.71
N ILE A 282 47.68 -23.00 24.90
CA ILE A 282 48.45 -23.79 23.92
C ILE A 282 47.70 -23.85 22.58
N GLY A 283 48.42 -23.61 21.48
CA GLY A 283 47.86 -23.57 20.13
C GLY A 283 47.21 -22.24 19.74
N GLU A 284 47.19 -21.23 20.61
CA GLU A 284 46.77 -19.88 20.20
C GLU A 284 47.79 -19.25 19.24
N PHE A 285 47.29 -18.57 18.21
CA PHE A 285 48.11 -17.68 17.39
C PHE A 285 48.08 -16.26 17.97
N ILE A 286 49.20 -15.55 17.89
CA ILE A 286 49.36 -14.14 18.33
C ILE A 286 50.06 -13.31 17.25
N SER A 287 49.67 -12.04 17.11
CA SER A 287 50.35 -11.07 16.23
C SER A 287 51.19 -10.09 17.06
N ASN A 288 52.44 -9.86 16.64
CA ASN A 288 53.26 -8.80 17.20
C ASN A 288 53.99 -8.06 16.07
N GLY A 289 53.55 -6.83 15.78
CA GLY A 289 53.89 -6.15 14.53
C GLY A 289 53.36 -6.93 13.32
N ASP A 290 54.22 -7.16 12.34
CA ASP A 290 53.90 -7.93 11.12
C ASP A 290 54.12 -9.44 11.28
N ASN A 291 54.70 -9.88 12.42
CA ASN A 291 55.03 -11.29 12.67
C ASN A 291 53.87 -12.01 13.37
N ILE A 292 53.69 -13.29 13.03
CA ILE A 292 52.72 -14.20 13.65
C ILE A 292 53.47 -15.27 14.43
N TYR A 293 52.97 -15.63 15.61
CA TYR A 293 53.54 -16.69 16.44
C TYR A 293 52.47 -17.67 16.93
N GLU A 294 52.85 -18.93 17.08
CA GLU A 294 52.05 -20.00 17.68
C GLU A 294 52.51 -20.24 19.13
N VAL A 295 51.56 -20.33 20.06
CA VAL A 295 51.85 -20.66 21.46
C VAL A 295 52.09 -22.16 21.60
N THR A 296 53.35 -22.52 21.89
CA THR A 296 53.76 -23.93 22.04
C THR A 296 53.78 -24.41 23.49
N THR A 297 53.68 -23.48 24.45
CA THR A 297 53.53 -23.78 25.88
C THR A 297 52.66 -22.69 26.51
N ALA A 298 51.53 -23.07 27.11
CA ALA A 298 50.59 -22.15 27.74
C ALA A 298 51.24 -21.43 28.94
N GLY A 299 50.83 -20.19 29.19
CA GLY A 299 51.36 -19.37 30.28
C GLY A 299 50.92 -17.91 30.18
N THR A 300 51.44 -17.08 31.07
CA THR A 300 51.21 -15.63 31.10
C THR A 300 52.42 -14.90 30.51
N SER A 301 52.17 -13.95 29.60
CA SER A 301 53.21 -13.05 29.05
C SER A 301 53.82 -12.15 30.13
N ASN A 302 55.01 -11.61 29.88
CA ASN A 302 55.68 -10.73 30.83
C ASN A 302 54.84 -9.49 31.17
N SER A 303 55.07 -8.95 32.37
CA SER A 303 54.39 -7.73 32.83
C SER A 303 54.82 -6.45 32.09
N SER A 304 55.94 -6.50 31.38
CA SER A 304 56.49 -5.39 30.59
C SER A 304 57.40 -5.92 29.48
N GLY A 305 57.30 -5.36 28.27
CA GLY A 305 58.13 -5.73 27.13
C GLY A 305 57.41 -5.54 25.79
N SER A 306 58.14 -5.70 24.70
CA SER A 306 57.60 -5.61 23.33
C SER A 306 57.10 -6.95 22.79
N GLY A 307 57.14 -8.04 23.57
CA GLY A 307 56.74 -9.38 23.13
C GLY A 307 57.75 -10.09 22.22
N PRO A 308 57.38 -11.22 21.60
CA PRO A 308 58.26 -11.99 20.72
C PRO A 308 58.53 -11.24 19.41
N VAL A 309 59.82 -11.13 19.04
CA VAL A 309 60.28 -10.47 17.79
C VAL A 309 61.15 -11.37 16.90
N HIS A 310 61.31 -12.64 17.28
CA HIS A 310 62.16 -13.60 16.56
C HIS A 310 61.51 -14.02 15.23
N THR A 311 62.31 -14.28 14.20
CA THR A 311 61.84 -14.68 12.86
C THR A 311 62.15 -16.14 12.54
N THR A 312 62.70 -16.89 13.48
CA THR A 312 62.97 -18.33 13.38
C THR A 312 62.96 -18.97 14.78
N GLY A 313 62.51 -20.22 14.88
CA GLY A 313 62.54 -20.99 16.14
C GLY A 313 61.50 -20.57 17.18
N ASN A 314 61.78 -20.87 18.45
CA ASN A 314 60.94 -20.57 19.61
C ASN A 314 61.59 -19.52 20.51
N ALA A 315 60.80 -18.65 21.14
CA ALA A 315 61.24 -17.76 22.21
C ALA A 315 60.25 -17.74 23.39
N THR A 316 60.79 -17.60 24.60
CA THR A 316 60.00 -17.51 25.84
C THR A 316 59.79 -16.06 26.25
N ASP A 317 58.57 -15.70 26.63
CA ASP A 317 58.24 -14.41 27.22
C ASP A 317 57.34 -14.62 28.45
N GLY A 318 57.80 -14.19 29.63
CA GLY A 318 57.19 -14.57 30.90
C GLY A 318 57.25 -16.07 31.13
N THR A 319 56.08 -16.72 31.15
CA THR A 319 55.93 -18.19 31.29
C THR A 319 55.42 -18.87 30.02
N VAL A 320 55.12 -18.11 28.96
CA VAL A 320 54.63 -18.61 27.67
C VAL A 320 55.77 -18.77 26.66
N VAL A 321 55.70 -19.79 25.78
CA VAL A 321 56.66 -20.02 24.70
C VAL A 321 55.99 -19.81 23.34
N PHE A 322 56.50 -18.85 22.57
CA PHE A 322 56.04 -18.49 21.23
C PHE A 322 56.97 -19.08 20.17
N LYS A 323 56.41 -19.68 19.11
CA LYS A 323 57.12 -20.16 17.92
C LYS A 323 56.78 -19.28 16.74
N PHE A 324 57.77 -18.79 16.00
CA PHE A 324 57.51 -18.00 14.79
C PHE A 324 56.78 -18.84 13.74
N PHE A 325 55.69 -18.28 13.21
CA PHE A 325 54.90 -18.89 12.14
C PHE A 325 55.36 -18.33 10.78
N GLU A 326 56.05 -19.17 10.01
CA GLU A 326 56.49 -18.81 8.67
C GLU A 326 55.31 -18.88 7.69
N MET A 327 55.07 -17.78 6.96
CA MET A 327 54.03 -17.72 5.94
C MET A 327 54.29 -18.78 4.85
N PRO A 328 53.25 -19.48 4.36
CA PRO A 328 53.43 -20.47 3.30
C PRO A 328 54.09 -19.84 2.07
N THR A 329 55.14 -20.47 1.56
CA THR A 329 55.78 -20.04 0.30
C THR A 329 54.75 -20.03 -0.83
N GLY A 330 54.66 -18.91 -1.55
CA GLY A 330 53.66 -18.78 -2.62
C GLY A 330 52.38 -18.04 -2.21
N PHE A 331 52.20 -17.74 -0.92
CA PHE A 331 50.96 -17.13 -0.40
C PHE A 331 50.95 -15.61 -0.55
N THR A 332 49.88 -15.08 -1.15
CA THR A 332 49.60 -13.65 -1.23
C THR A 332 48.25 -13.37 -0.55
N THR A 333 48.25 -12.49 0.45
CA THR A 333 47.06 -12.16 1.26
C THR A 333 46.09 -11.26 0.48
N LEU A 334 44.82 -11.68 0.38
CA LEU A 334 43.76 -10.89 -0.24
C LEU A 334 42.87 -10.22 0.80
N TYR A 335 42.45 -10.96 1.83
CA TYR A 335 41.49 -10.51 2.84
C TYR A 335 42.00 -10.76 4.26
N LYS A 336 41.64 -9.87 5.19
CA LYS A 336 41.77 -10.07 6.64
C LYS A 336 40.38 -10.23 7.23
N ILE A 337 40.14 -11.34 7.91
CA ILE A 337 38.85 -11.64 8.53
C ILE A 337 38.99 -11.51 10.05
N LYS A 338 38.30 -10.56 10.70
CA LYS A 338 38.30 -10.39 12.16
C LYS A 338 36.93 -10.67 12.73
N ALA A 339 36.85 -11.58 13.69
CA ALA A 339 35.58 -12.02 14.28
C ALA A 339 34.53 -12.40 13.21
N GLY A 340 34.96 -13.13 12.17
CA GLY A 340 34.09 -13.56 11.07
C GLY A 340 33.69 -12.48 10.06
N GLN A 341 34.13 -11.23 10.24
CA GLN A 341 33.84 -10.12 9.34
C GLN A 341 35.06 -9.74 8.51
N ILE A 342 34.88 -9.39 7.24
CA ILE A 342 35.95 -8.82 6.43
C ILE A 342 36.31 -7.46 7.03
N GLN A 343 37.54 -7.31 7.53
CA GLN A 343 38.07 -5.99 7.80
C GLN A 343 38.64 -5.41 6.52
N LYS A 344 38.32 -4.14 6.25
CA LYS A 344 38.92 -3.37 5.14
C LYS A 344 40.43 -3.58 5.19
N LYS A 345 40.96 -4.16 4.10
CA LYS A 345 42.36 -4.51 3.93
C LYS A 345 43.22 -3.31 4.33
N TYR A 346 44.26 -3.56 5.12
CA TYR A 346 45.27 -2.60 5.56
C TYR A 346 45.54 -1.52 4.51
N ASP A 347 45.20 -0.26 4.81
CA ASP A 347 45.90 0.85 4.20
C ASP A 347 45.57 2.18 4.90
N THR A 348 46.46 2.60 5.78
CA THR A 348 46.53 4.01 6.21
C THR A 348 46.85 4.94 5.03
N ARG A 349 47.31 4.40 3.89
CA ARG A 349 47.43 5.10 2.60
C ARG A 349 46.19 4.97 1.70
N LEU A 350 45.12 4.27 2.11
CA LEU A 350 43.89 4.17 1.30
C LEU A 350 43.23 5.54 1.20
N ASN A 351 43.45 6.47 2.13
CA ASN A 351 42.93 7.82 1.97
C ASN A 351 43.69 8.61 0.89
N GLU A 352 44.99 8.34 0.67
CA GLU A 352 45.79 9.00 -0.38
C GLU A 352 45.64 8.28 -1.73
N LEU A 353 45.62 6.94 -1.72
CA LEU A 353 45.37 6.10 -2.89
C LEU A 353 43.88 5.97 -3.25
N ALA A 354 42.93 6.29 -2.36
CA ALA A 354 41.53 6.50 -2.75
C ALA A 354 41.28 7.93 -3.21
N GLU A 355 42.14 8.90 -2.94
CA GLU A 355 42.06 10.21 -3.61
C GLU A 355 42.65 10.11 -5.04
N LEU A 356 43.81 9.45 -5.21
CA LEU A 356 44.35 9.09 -6.54
C LEU A 356 43.51 8.02 -7.26
N GLY A 357 42.99 7.05 -6.52
CA GLY A 357 42.09 6.01 -7.00
C GLY A 357 40.68 6.52 -7.24
N LYS A 358 40.20 7.57 -6.58
CA LYS A 358 39.02 8.33 -7.04
C LYS A 358 39.34 9.08 -8.31
N ALA A 359 40.53 9.66 -8.46
CA ALA A 359 40.91 10.33 -9.71
C ALA A 359 41.00 9.35 -10.91
N PHE A 360 41.44 8.11 -10.70
CA PHE A 360 41.53 7.07 -11.75
C PHE A 360 40.28 6.17 -11.87
N ALA A 361 39.56 5.87 -10.79
CA ALA A 361 38.28 5.14 -10.84
C ALA A 361 37.13 6.02 -11.33
N VAL A 362 37.31 7.36 -11.33
CA VAL A 362 36.47 8.27 -12.11
C VAL A 362 36.55 7.93 -13.60
N GLU A 363 37.67 7.44 -14.15
CA GLU A 363 37.72 6.99 -15.57
C GLU A 363 37.30 5.51 -15.77
N LYS A 364 37.34 4.66 -14.74
CA LYS A 364 37.06 3.21 -14.90
C LYS A 364 35.65 2.77 -14.46
N ASN A 365 34.95 3.55 -13.63
CA ASN A 365 33.49 3.40 -13.45
C ASN A 365 32.68 4.17 -14.51
N GLU A 366 33.36 4.87 -15.43
CA GLU A 366 32.73 5.44 -16.63
C GLU A 366 32.38 4.38 -17.68
N THR A 367 32.82 3.12 -17.51
CA THR A 367 32.65 2.13 -18.57
C THR A 367 31.35 1.32 -18.51
N ASP A 368 30.63 1.24 -17.37
CA ASP A 368 29.50 0.29 -17.23
C ASP A 368 28.23 0.78 -16.49
N GLY A 369 28.00 2.08 -16.27
CA GLY A 369 26.66 2.46 -15.78
C GLY A 369 26.34 3.94 -15.59
N ASP A 370 25.05 4.25 -15.74
CA ASP A 370 24.45 5.50 -15.30
C ASP A 370 24.31 5.50 -13.78
N TYR A 371 24.92 6.48 -13.08
CA TYR A 371 24.77 6.58 -11.62
C TYR A 371 24.86 8.02 -11.13
N VAL A 372 24.18 8.29 -10.02
CA VAL A 372 24.14 9.61 -9.38
C VAL A 372 25.16 9.66 -8.25
N ILE A 373 26.06 10.65 -8.27
CA ILE A 373 27.04 10.88 -7.21
C ILE A 373 26.46 11.77 -6.11
N THR A 374 25.93 12.92 -6.51
CA THR A 374 25.24 13.84 -5.61
C THR A 374 23.77 13.76 -5.95
N PRO A 375 22.91 13.29 -5.03
CA PRO A 375 21.50 13.06 -5.32
C PRO A 375 20.84 14.34 -5.81
N PHE A 376 20.12 14.22 -6.92
CA PHE A 376 19.20 15.25 -7.34
C PHE A 376 17.95 15.19 -6.48
N THR A 377 17.55 16.32 -5.92
CA THR A 377 16.22 16.47 -5.35
C THR A 377 15.31 17.04 -6.42
N MET A 378 14.10 16.53 -6.52
CA MET A 378 13.10 17.00 -7.47
C MET A 378 11.94 17.62 -6.72
N LYS A 379 11.56 18.83 -7.12
CA LYS A 379 10.35 19.49 -6.65
C LYS A 379 9.41 19.70 -7.82
N ILE A 380 8.25 19.05 -7.77
CA ILE A 380 7.19 19.24 -8.77
C ILE A 380 6.36 20.46 -8.36
N VAL A 381 6.12 21.35 -9.32
CA VAL A 381 5.22 22.50 -9.17
C VAL A 381 4.30 22.59 -10.38
N GLU A 382 3.14 23.22 -10.22
CA GLU A 382 2.26 23.56 -11.34
C GLU A 382 2.97 24.50 -12.31
N HIS A 383 2.97 24.18 -13.61
CA HIS A 383 3.58 25.02 -14.63
C HIS A 383 2.80 26.32 -14.84
N LEU A 384 1.47 26.25 -14.72
CA LEU A 384 0.61 27.42 -14.60
C LEU A 384 0.13 27.54 -13.14
N LYS A 385 0.74 28.45 -12.38
CA LYS A 385 0.26 28.85 -11.05
C LYS A 385 -0.21 30.29 -11.10
N THR A 386 -1.52 30.50 -10.98
CA THR A 386 -2.10 31.82 -10.76
C THR A 386 -2.35 32.00 -9.27
N VAL A 387 -1.74 33.00 -8.64
CA VAL A 387 -2.09 33.37 -7.26
C VAL A 387 -3.51 33.95 -7.28
N LYS A 388 -4.47 33.20 -6.71
CA LYS A 388 -5.90 33.53 -6.72
C LYS A 388 -6.15 34.82 -5.92
N GLY A 389 -6.56 35.87 -6.61
CA GLY A 389 -7.25 37.02 -6.06
C GLY A 389 -8.48 37.33 -6.89
N VAL A 390 -9.60 37.69 -6.27
CA VAL A 390 -10.85 38.02 -6.99
C VAL A 390 -10.63 39.24 -7.89
N SER A 391 -11.20 39.26 -9.09
CA SER A 391 -11.13 40.46 -9.95
C SER A 391 -11.80 41.65 -9.26
N PHE A 392 -11.14 42.80 -9.23
CA PHE A 392 -11.75 44.01 -8.69
C PHE A 392 -12.97 44.40 -9.54
N ASN A 393 -14.15 44.41 -8.92
CA ASN A 393 -15.38 44.83 -9.57
C ASN A 393 -15.39 46.35 -9.80
N THR A 394 -15.31 46.77 -11.05
CA THR A 394 -15.29 48.19 -11.44
C THR A 394 -16.69 48.78 -11.63
N THR A 395 -17.71 47.93 -11.77
CA THR A 395 -19.07 48.31 -12.18
C THR A 395 -20.00 48.55 -10.99
N THR A 396 -19.82 47.82 -9.89
CA THR A 396 -20.67 47.92 -8.69
C THR A 396 -19.84 47.90 -7.40
N ASN A 397 -20.36 48.55 -6.36
CA ASN A 397 -19.75 48.52 -5.03
C ASN A 397 -19.72 47.07 -4.52
N THR A 398 -18.53 46.59 -4.13
CA THR A 398 -18.32 45.21 -3.71
C THR A 398 -17.66 45.19 -2.34
N ASN A 399 -18.11 44.29 -1.48
CA ASN A 399 -17.53 44.11 -0.15
C ASN A 399 -16.30 43.19 -0.23
N TYR A 400 -15.22 43.60 0.44
CA TYR A 400 -13.98 42.85 0.53
C TYR A 400 -13.60 42.63 2.00
N SER A 401 -13.14 41.42 2.33
CA SER A 401 -12.73 41.01 3.68
C SER A 401 -11.22 41.15 3.88
N VAL A 402 -10.76 41.37 5.12
CA VAL A 402 -9.32 41.43 5.44
C VAL A 402 -8.62 40.14 5.02
N GLY A 403 -7.44 40.25 4.42
CA GLY A 403 -6.66 39.11 3.91
C GLY A 403 -7.12 38.57 2.55
N GLN A 404 -8.23 39.08 2.01
CA GLN A 404 -8.68 38.72 0.67
C GLN A 404 -7.71 39.27 -0.38
N PHE A 405 -7.24 38.41 -1.28
CA PHE A 405 -6.46 38.83 -2.43
C PHE A 405 -7.38 39.34 -3.54
N VAL A 406 -7.03 40.47 -4.15
CA VAL A 406 -7.78 41.14 -5.22
C VAL A 406 -6.84 41.43 -6.39
N ASN A 407 -7.26 41.10 -7.60
CA ASN A 407 -6.52 41.35 -8.83
C ASN A 407 -7.14 42.50 -9.62
N HIS A 408 -6.30 43.46 -10.04
CA HIS A 408 -6.71 44.53 -10.96
C HIS A 408 -5.57 44.90 -11.91
N LEU A 409 -5.83 44.90 -13.23
CA LEU A 409 -4.86 45.26 -14.28
C LEU A 409 -3.48 44.57 -14.13
N GLY A 410 -3.47 43.29 -13.75
CA GLY A 410 -2.24 42.52 -13.57
C GLY A 410 -1.44 42.88 -12.31
N LYS A 411 -2.08 43.50 -11.32
CA LYS A 411 -1.53 43.76 -9.98
C LYS A 411 -2.33 43.02 -8.92
N LEU A 412 -1.63 42.44 -7.95
CA LEU A 412 -2.17 41.73 -6.80
C LEU A 412 -2.17 42.62 -5.57
N TYR A 413 -3.34 42.73 -4.96
CA TYR A 413 -3.57 43.48 -3.74
C TYR A 413 -4.06 42.52 -2.65
N GLU A 414 -3.63 42.72 -1.42
CA GLU A 414 -4.24 42.08 -0.25
C GLU A 414 -5.05 43.15 0.49
N VAL A 415 -6.28 42.84 0.85
CA VAL A 415 -7.15 43.76 1.59
C VAL A 415 -6.62 43.85 3.02
N SER A 416 -6.02 44.98 3.39
CA SER A 416 -5.47 45.21 4.73
C SER A 416 -6.52 45.71 5.72
N ILE A 417 -7.61 46.30 5.23
CA ILE A 417 -8.79 46.70 6.00
C ILE A 417 -10.04 46.34 5.20
N ALA A 418 -10.95 45.58 5.79
CA ALA A 418 -12.21 45.20 5.16
C ALA A 418 -13.09 46.43 4.91
N GLY A 419 -13.93 46.37 3.88
CA GLY A 419 -14.87 47.42 3.56
C GLY A 419 -15.50 47.23 2.19
N THR A 420 -16.22 48.24 1.73
CA THR A 420 -16.86 48.28 0.42
C THR A 420 -16.02 49.13 -0.52
N SER A 421 -15.64 48.62 -1.68
CA SER A 421 -14.96 49.43 -2.69
C SER A 421 -15.90 50.46 -3.29
N SER A 422 -15.37 51.63 -3.63
CA SER A 422 -16.09 52.62 -4.46
C SER A 422 -16.08 52.20 -5.93
N THR A 423 -17.24 52.26 -6.60
CA THR A 423 -17.39 52.07 -8.05
C THR A 423 -16.35 52.86 -8.84
N GLY A 424 -15.72 52.24 -9.84
CA GLY A 424 -14.81 52.90 -10.78
C GLY A 424 -13.46 53.36 -10.23
N SER A 425 -13.15 53.14 -8.95
CA SER A 425 -11.85 53.55 -8.35
C SER A 425 -11.04 52.35 -7.86
N PRO A 426 -10.50 51.52 -8.76
CA PRO A 426 -9.70 50.37 -8.40
C PRO A 426 -8.33 50.77 -7.80
N PRO A 427 -7.75 49.95 -6.91
CA PRO A 427 -6.38 50.14 -6.46
C PRO A 427 -5.43 49.98 -7.66
N THR A 428 -4.56 50.98 -7.88
CA THR A 428 -3.57 50.99 -8.98
C THR A 428 -2.15 51.25 -8.51
N HIS A 429 -1.97 51.50 -7.21
CA HIS A 429 -0.66 51.76 -6.59
C HIS A 429 0.28 50.55 -6.68
N THR A 430 1.57 50.82 -6.57
CA THR A 430 2.66 49.84 -6.72
C THR A 430 3.53 49.73 -5.46
N SER A 431 3.11 50.33 -4.34
CA SER A 431 3.73 50.19 -3.03
C SER A 431 2.79 50.71 -1.94
N GLY A 432 2.84 50.10 -0.76
CA GLY A 432 2.03 50.49 0.39
C GLY A 432 0.56 50.12 0.30
N ASP A 433 -0.23 50.73 1.18
CA ASP A 433 -1.67 50.49 1.35
C ASP A 433 -2.47 51.71 0.88
N VAL A 434 -3.52 51.51 0.07
CA VAL A 434 -4.37 52.58 -0.47
C VAL A 434 -5.83 52.25 -0.28
N LEU A 435 -6.60 53.26 0.13
CA LEU A 435 -8.03 53.20 0.34
C LEU A 435 -8.80 53.26 -0.99
N SER A 436 -9.79 52.38 -1.19
CA SER A 436 -10.82 52.51 -2.21
C SER A 436 -12.19 52.24 -1.56
N GLY A 437 -13.07 53.26 -1.57
CA GLY A 437 -14.27 53.27 -0.75
C GLY A 437 -13.94 53.24 0.74
N THR A 438 -14.42 52.21 1.45
CA THR A 438 -14.07 51.95 2.85
C THR A 438 -13.08 50.79 3.04
N ALA A 439 -12.68 50.10 1.96
CA ALA A 439 -11.69 49.04 1.99
C ALA A 439 -10.28 49.57 1.70
N THR A 440 -9.26 49.06 2.41
CA THR A 440 -7.86 49.39 2.15
C THR A 440 -7.15 48.21 1.50
N PHE A 441 -6.42 48.49 0.43
CA PHE A 441 -5.73 47.52 -0.41
C PHE A 441 -4.23 47.71 -0.30
N GLY A 442 -3.52 46.73 0.24
CA GLY A 442 -2.06 46.67 0.26
C GLY A 442 -1.49 46.06 -1.00
N TYR A 443 -0.57 46.74 -1.66
CA TYR A 443 0.10 46.18 -2.84
C TYR A 443 1.00 45.01 -2.41
N ARG A 444 0.83 43.85 -3.05
CA ARG A 444 1.64 42.65 -2.80
C ARG A 444 2.54 42.29 -3.97
N GLY A 445 2.45 43.03 -5.07
CA GLY A 445 3.23 42.80 -6.28
C GLY A 445 2.35 42.79 -7.52
N SER A 446 2.96 42.53 -8.67
CA SER A 446 2.21 42.18 -9.86
C SER A 446 1.47 40.86 -9.65
N SER A 447 0.30 40.67 -10.27
CA SER A 447 -0.38 39.39 -10.32
C SER A 447 0.59 38.34 -10.84
N TYR A 448 1.01 37.44 -9.97
CA TYR A 448 2.03 36.45 -10.28
C TYR A 448 1.45 35.40 -11.22
N ARG A 449 1.83 35.47 -12.50
CA ARG A 449 1.84 34.33 -13.39
C ARG A 449 3.25 33.76 -13.34
N LEU A 450 3.37 32.43 -13.30
CA LEU A 450 4.63 31.81 -13.69
C LEU A 450 4.82 32.08 -15.20
N ASP A 451 6.02 32.45 -15.61
CA ASP A 451 6.37 32.57 -17.04
C ASP A 451 6.19 31.24 -17.77
N ASN A 452 6.36 31.23 -19.09
CA ASN A 452 6.40 29.98 -19.86
C ASN A 452 7.60 29.10 -19.48
N GLU A 453 8.55 29.58 -18.68
CA GLU A 453 9.55 28.73 -18.06
C GLU A 453 8.99 27.99 -16.82
N GLY A 454 7.87 28.41 -16.24
CA GLY A 454 7.10 27.69 -15.21
C GLY A 454 7.68 27.71 -13.80
N TYR A 455 8.74 28.48 -13.56
CA TYR A 455 9.37 28.60 -12.23
C TYR A 455 9.82 30.02 -11.88
N ARG A 456 9.70 31.00 -12.79
CA ARG A 456 9.96 32.40 -12.48
C ARG A 456 8.66 33.20 -12.52
N PHE A 457 8.63 34.24 -11.71
CA PHE A 457 7.52 35.18 -11.71
C PHE A 457 7.62 36.10 -12.92
N SER A 458 6.56 36.18 -13.73
CA SER A 458 6.48 37.10 -14.85
C SER A 458 5.25 37.99 -14.76
N THR A 459 5.45 39.23 -15.18
CA THR A 459 4.43 40.27 -15.29
C THR A 459 3.92 40.43 -16.73
N ASN A 460 4.44 39.61 -17.65
CA ASN A 460 4.12 39.67 -19.08
C ASN A 460 2.88 38.82 -19.41
N ALA A 461 1.80 39.45 -19.85
CA ALA A 461 0.53 38.79 -20.16
C ALA A 461 0.57 37.89 -21.40
N THR A 462 1.59 38.02 -22.26
CA THR A 462 1.75 37.21 -23.48
C THR A 462 2.60 35.95 -23.29
N ASP A 463 3.15 35.72 -22.09
CA ASP A 463 3.99 34.56 -21.78
C ASP A 463 3.49 33.79 -20.53
N PRO A 464 2.22 33.32 -20.52
CA PRO A 464 1.70 32.56 -19.39
C PRO A 464 2.27 31.14 -19.36
N GLY A 465 2.45 30.59 -18.15
CA GLY A 465 2.59 29.14 -17.97
C GLY A 465 1.46 28.35 -18.67
N ASP A 466 1.77 27.15 -19.11
CA ASP A 466 0.86 26.22 -19.79
C ASP A 466 0.16 25.29 -18.79
N ALA A 467 -1.17 25.22 -18.85
CA ALA A 467 -2.02 24.40 -17.97
C ALA A 467 -1.83 22.88 -18.19
N ASN A 468 -1.31 22.47 -19.35
CA ASN A 468 -1.14 21.06 -19.73
C ASN A 468 0.16 20.45 -19.19
N TYR A 469 1.03 21.23 -18.55
CA TYR A 469 2.32 20.77 -18.06
C TYR A 469 2.44 20.95 -16.54
N LEU A 470 3.31 20.15 -15.95
CA LEU A 470 3.92 20.31 -14.64
C LEU A 470 5.38 20.73 -14.85
N MET A 471 5.95 21.36 -13.84
CA MET A 471 7.36 21.75 -13.82
C MET A 471 8.10 20.95 -12.76
N ALA A 472 8.99 20.06 -13.18
CA ALA A 472 9.91 19.35 -12.32
C ALA A 472 11.20 20.16 -12.17
N ILE A 473 11.42 20.73 -10.98
CA ILE A 473 12.62 21.49 -10.66
C ILE A 473 13.63 20.52 -10.05
N VAL A 474 14.66 20.18 -10.82
CA VAL A 474 15.75 19.29 -10.41
C VAL A 474 16.87 20.13 -9.79
N SER A 475 17.30 19.83 -8.57
CA SER A 475 18.35 20.58 -7.88
C SER A 475 19.73 20.44 -8.54
N PRO A 476 20.70 21.31 -8.23
CA PRO A 476 22.11 21.04 -8.51
C PRO A 476 22.52 19.65 -8.04
N GLY A 477 23.37 18.98 -8.80
CA GLY A 477 23.79 17.61 -8.55
C GLY A 477 24.83 17.14 -9.55
N ILE A 478 25.41 15.97 -9.29
CA ILE A 478 26.45 15.35 -10.12
C ILE A 478 25.99 13.94 -10.47
N ALA A 479 25.94 13.61 -11.75
CA ALA A 479 25.65 12.26 -12.25
C ALA A 479 26.62 11.87 -13.36
N TYR A 480 26.69 10.57 -13.62
CA TYR A 480 27.30 9.99 -14.81
C TYR A 480 26.16 9.50 -15.70
N ALA A 481 26.14 9.97 -16.94
CA ALA A 481 25.21 9.54 -17.98
C ALA A 481 26.01 8.97 -19.16
N ASN A 482 25.81 7.69 -19.47
CA ASN A 482 26.55 6.90 -20.45
C ASN A 482 28.06 7.03 -20.30
N GLY A 483 28.55 7.03 -19.05
CA GLY A 483 29.98 7.17 -18.78
C GLY A 483 30.53 8.60 -18.88
N PHE A 484 29.68 9.63 -18.94
CA PHE A 484 30.13 11.03 -18.93
C PHE A 484 29.68 11.72 -17.64
N ARG A 485 30.63 12.28 -16.89
CA ARG A 485 30.34 13.14 -15.74
C ARG A 485 29.57 14.40 -16.17
N ARG A 486 28.41 14.61 -15.57
CA ARG A 486 27.56 15.80 -15.70
C ARG A 486 27.36 16.46 -14.35
N GLU A 487 27.64 17.75 -14.30
CA GLU A 487 27.53 18.56 -13.09
C GLU A 487 26.61 19.75 -13.38
N PHE A 488 25.58 19.90 -12.56
CA PHE A 488 24.63 20.99 -12.65
C PHE A 488 24.80 21.90 -11.44
N TYR A 489 25.08 23.18 -11.69
CA TYR A 489 25.31 24.19 -10.65
C TYR A 489 24.06 24.98 -10.25
N LYS A 490 22.96 24.81 -11.00
CA LYS A 490 21.68 25.51 -10.80
C LYS A 490 20.52 24.54 -10.95
N ASN A 491 19.38 24.90 -10.36
CA ASN A 491 18.13 24.18 -10.56
C ASN A 491 17.81 24.09 -12.04
N GLN A 492 17.49 22.88 -12.52
CA GLN A 492 17.07 22.61 -13.90
C GLN A 492 15.55 22.44 -13.94
N PRO A 493 14.83 23.36 -14.60
CA PRO A 493 13.39 23.29 -14.79
C PRO A 493 13.06 22.38 -15.97
N ILE A 494 12.28 21.32 -15.75
CA ILE A 494 11.88 20.37 -16.78
C ILE A 494 10.36 20.36 -16.89
N LYS A 495 9.84 20.63 -18.09
CA LYS A 495 8.41 20.53 -18.37
C LYS A 495 8.04 19.07 -18.55
N VAL A 496 7.07 18.62 -17.76
CA VAL A 496 6.49 17.27 -17.85
C VAL A 496 5.02 17.44 -18.22
N ARG A 497 4.53 16.79 -19.27
CA ARG A 497 3.10 16.88 -19.61
C ARG A 497 2.27 16.34 -18.45
N LYS A 498 1.05 16.82 -18.22
CA LYS A 498 0.13 16.19 -17.26
C LYS A 498 -0.41 14.86 -17.80
N GLY A 499 -0.71 13.92 -16.90
CA GLY A 499 -1.35 12.64 -17.24
C GLY A 499 -2.82 12.79 -17.59
N THR A 500 -3.14 13.48 -18.70
CA THR A 500 -4.51 13.78 -19.12
C THR A 500 -5.08 12.81 -20.15
N SER A 501 -4.29 11.81 -20.57
CA SER A 501 -4.76 10.74 -21.44
C SER A 501 -5.92 10.00 -20.76
N SER A 502 -7.01 9.80 -21.50
CA SER A 502 -8.24 9.20 -20.99
C SER A 502 -8.75 8.15 -21.97
N GLU A 503 -9.56 7.23 -21.46
CA GLU A 503 -10.24 6.21 -22.25
C GLU A 503 -11.72 6.21 -21.91
N ILE A 504 -12.57 6.02 -22.92
CA ILE A 504 -14.01 5.81 -22.76
C ILE A 504 -14.29 4.31 -22.76
N LYS A 505 -15.03 3.84 -21.78
CA LYS A 505 -15.59 2.49 -21.72
C LYS A 505 -17.09 2.55 -21.61
N GLU A 506 -17.74 1.86 -22.52
CA GLU A 506 -19.20 1.77 -22.55
C GLU A 506 -19.72 0.64 -21.65
N ALA A 507 -20.93 0.81 -21.14
CA ALA A 507 -21.69 -0.17 -20.35
C ALA A 507 -20.85 -0.85 -19.25
N ARG A 508 -20.20 -0.04 -18.39
CA ARG A 508 -19.47 -0.55 -17.22
C ARG A 508 -20.43 -0.76 -16.06
N ASP A 509 -20.34 -1.93 -15.42
CA ASP A 509 -21.18 -2.29 -14.29
C ASP A 509 -20.51 -2.04 -12.94
N VAL A 510 -21.27 -1.48 -12.01
CA VAL A 510 -20.97 -1.39 -10.58
C VAL A 510 -22.02 -2.22 -9.84
N THR A 511 -21.59 -3.19 -9.04
CA THR A 511 -22.53 -4.06 -8.30
C THR A 511 -23.10 -3.34 -7.07
N LEU A 512 -24.43 -3.21 -7.01
CA LEU A 512 -25.17 -2.50 -5.95
C LEU A 512 -25.67 -3.46 -4.84
N GLY A 513 -24.81 -4.38 -4.42
CA GLY A 513 -25.14 -5.35 -3.37
C GLY A 513 -25.07 -4.74 -1.97
N TYR A 514 -26.14 -4.89 -1.19
CA TYR A 514 -26.18 -4.57 0.24
C TYR A 514 -26.97 -5.60 1.04
N GLY A 515 -26.59 -5.76 2.30
CA GLY A 515 -27.19 -6.68 3.26
C GLY A 515 -27.99 -5.95 4.32
N ASN A 516 -27.83 -6.34 5.59
CA ASN A 516 -28.50 -5.76 6.75
C ASN A 516 -30.03 -5.92 6.69
N TYR A 517 -30.51 -7.16 6.85
CA TYR A 517 -31.94 -7.47 6.77
C TYR A 517 -32.38 -8.47 7.84
N PHE A 518 -33.66 -8.41 8.19
CA PHE A 518 -34.36 -9.45 8.94
C PHE A 518 -35.14 -10.34 7.97
N ASN A 519 -35.18 -11.64 8.22
CA ASN A 519 -36.17 -12.50 7.61
C ASN A 519 -37.47 -12.35 8.40
N VAL A 520 -38.58 -12.09 7.71
CA VAL A 520 -39.86 -11.77 8.34
C VAL A 520 -41.03 -12.53 7.72
N THR A 521 -42.07 -12.77 8.51
CA THR A 521 -43.38 -13.34 8.13
C THR A 521 -44.51 -12.43 8.61
N GLU A 522 -45.77 -12.81 8.38
CA GLU A 522 -46.94 -12.03 8.83
C GLU A 522 -46.93 -10.58 8.32
N VAL A 523 -46.33 -10.34 7.15
CA VAL A 523 -46.13 -8.99 6.61
C VAL A 523 -47.46 -8.40 6.15
N VAL A 524 -47.84 -7.29 6.78
CA VAL A 524 -49.04 -6.50 6.48
C VAL A 524 -48.72 -5.01 6.51
N GLY A 525 -49.60 -4.20 5.94
CA GLY A 525 -49.48 -2.74 5.98
C GLY A 525 -48.41 -2.17 5.08
N THR A 526 -48.21 -0.87 5.20
CA THR A 526 -47.26 -0.11 4.40
C THR A 526 -45.91 0.01 5.11
N PHE A 527 -44.84 0.18 4.35
CA PHE A 527 -43.53 0.59 4.85
C PHE A 527 -43.09 1.75 3.97
N ASP A 528 -42.79 2.90 4.56
CA ASP A 528 -42.42 4.11 3.83
C ASP A 528 -40.90 4.16 3.60
N LEU A 529 -40.48 3.80 2.38
CA LEU A 529 -39.09 3.79 1.93
C LEU A 529 -38.67 5.18 1.45
N GLU A 530 -39.54 5.86 0.69
CA GLU A 530 -39.24 7.15 0.03
C GLU A 530 -38.92 8.27 1.02
N ASN A 531 -39.63 8.35 2.15
CA ASN A 531 -39.37 9.36 3.19
C ASN A 531 -38.36 8.85 4.23
N GLY A 532 -37.93 7.59 4.11
CA GLY A 532 -37.05 6.90 5.03
C GLY A 532 -37.63 6.84 6.44
N ALA A 533 -38.92 6.56 6.61
CA ALA A 533 -39.59 6.71 7.89
C ALA A 533 -39.05 5.76 8.99
N ILE A 534 -39.19 6.17 10.25
CA ILE A 534 -38.71 5.39 11.39
C ILE A 534 -39.70 4.27 11.70
N CYS A 535 -39.20 3.04 11.75
CA CYS A 535 -39.88 1.85 12.23
C CYS A 535 -39.39 1.51 13.64
N ASN A 536 -40.29 0.96 14.45
CA ASN A 536 -40.01 0.46 15.78
C ASN A 536 -39.64 -1.03 15.71
N ILE A 537 -38.64 -1.43 16.49
CA ILE A 537 -38.27 -2.83 16.71
C ILE A 537 -38.69 -3.20 18.13
N GLY A 538 -39.42 -4.30 18.28
CA GLY A 538 -39.94 -4.68 19.59
C GLY A 538 -40.61 -6.05 19.64
N TYR A 539 -41.45 -6.24 20.65
CA TYR A 539 -42.24 -7.46 20.87
C TYR A 539 -43.53 -7.17 21.66
N TYR A 540 -44.41 -8.16 21.69
CA TYR A 540 -45.57 -8.22 22.59
C TYR A 540 -45.33 -9.20 23.74
N GLY A 541 -46.12 -9.07 24.81
CA GLY A 541 -45.98 -9.90 26.01
C GLY A 541 -44.96 -9.34 27.00
N SER A 542 -44.28 -10.22 27.73
CA SER A 542 -43.29 -9.87 28.76
C SER A 542 -41.98 -10.59 28.50
N VAL A 543 -40.89 -10.12 29.12
CA VAL A 543 -39.57 -10.77 29.03
C VAL A 543 -39.68 -12.26 29.43
N GLY A 544 -39.24 -13.15 28.55
CA GLY A 544 -39.32 -14.61 28.71
C GLY A 544 -40.56 -15.26 28.07
N SER A 545 -41.50 -14.47 27.54
CA SER A 545 -42.67 -14.93 26.78
C SER A 545 -42.98 -13.94 25.64
N GLN A 546 -41.94 -13.45 24.98
CA GLN A 546 -42.05 -12.47 23.89
C GLN A 546 -42.72 -13.11 22.65
N THR A 547 -43.68 -12.41 22.06
CA THR A 547 -44.38 -12.82 20.84
C THR A 547 -44.32 -11.75 19.75
N GLY A 548 -44.50 -12.17 18.49
CA GLY A 548 -44.77 -11.27 17.36
C GLY A 548 -46.18 -10.68 17.41
N ALA A 549 -46.53 -9.90 16.40
CA ALA A 549 -47.86 -9.30 16.23
C ALA A 549 -48.90 -10.32 15.75
N ALA A 550 -48.52 -11.28 14.88
CA ALA A 550 -49.44 -12.17 14.18
C ALA A 550 -50.60 -11.43 13.47
N ALA A 551 -50.32 -10.21 12.97
CA ALA A 551 -51.33 -9.27 12.51
C ALA A 551 -52.12 -9.76 11.28
N HIS A 552 -51.55 -10.65 10.45
CA HIS A 552 -52.26 -11.28 9.34
C HIS A 552 -53.17 -12.40 9.85
N SER A 553 -52.60 -13.32 10.64
CA SER A 553 -53.27 -14.49 11.19
C SER A 553 -54.47 -14.12 12.09
N ASP A 554 -54.36 -13.01 12.83
CA ASP A 554 -55.44 -12.50 13.70
C ASP A 554 -56.52 -11.71 12.92
N GLY A 555 -56.33 -11.46 11.62
CA GLY A 555 -57.27 -10.73 10.77
C GLY A 555 -57.38 -9.23 11.07
N THR A 556 -56.47 -8.68 11.89
CA THR A 556 -56.44 -7.26 12.27
C THR A 556 -55.67 -6.39 11.29
N PHE A 557 -54.73 -6.97 10.54
CA PHE A 557 -53.90 -6.31 9.52
C PHE A 557 -53.30 -4.97 10.00
N GLY A 558 -53.47 -3.88 9.25
CA GLY A 558 -52.92 -2.56 9.58
C GLY A 558 -53.55 -1.89 10.81
N GLY A 559 -54.72 -2.38 11.25
CA GLY A 559 -55.39 -1.95 12.47
C GLY A 559 -54.94 -2.70 13.73
N HIS A 560 -53.90 -3.53 13.65
CA HIS A 560 -53.35 -4.23 14.82
C HIS A 560 -52.80 -3.24 15.87
N ALA A 561 -52.84 -3.64 17.15
CA ALA A 561 -52.41 -2.78 18.25
C ALA A 561 -50.91 -2.44 18.16
N ALA A 562 -50.51 -1.25 18.63
CA ALA A 562 -49.09 -0.86 18.66
C ALA A 562 -48.24 -1.80 19.53
N LEU A 563 -46.93 -1.86 19.25
CA LEU A 563 -45.98 -2.71 19.98
C LEU A 563 -46.10 -2.56 21.50
N GLY A 564 -46.19 -3.69 22.20
CA GLY A 564 -46.27 -3.71 23.67
C GLY A 564 -44.97 -3.24 24.34
N THR A 565 -43.81 -3.52 23.74
CA THR A 565 -42.50 -3.04 24.21
C THR A 565 -41.61 -2.74 23.01
N THR A 566 -40.99 -1.56 23.01
CA THR A 566 -40.03 -1.11 21.99
C THR A 566 -38.61 -1.31 22.50
N ILE A 567 -37.81 -2.10 21.79
CA ILE A 567 -36.38 -2.32 22.05
C ILE A 567 -35.54 -1.22 21.39
N GLY A 568 -35.94 -0.81 20.19
CA GLY A 568 -35.16 0.11 19.38
C GLY A 568 -35.91 0.59 18.16
N THR A 569 -35.18 1.22 17.25
CA THR A 569 -35.71 1.77 16.01
C THR A 569 -34.81 1.43 14.84
N CYS A 570 -35.37 1.39 13.64
CA CYS A 570 -34.64 1.30 12.38
C CYS A 570 -35.39 2.05 11.28
N ARG A 571 -34.80 2.12 10.09
CA ARG A 571 -35.47 2.56 8.86
C ARG A 571 -35.44 1.43 7.85
N VAL A 572 -36.42 1.39 6.96
CA VAL A 572 -36.53 0.37 5.91
C VAL A 572 -36.07 0.96 4.59
N ARG A 573 -35.25 0.21 3.84
CA ARG A 573 -34.80 0.61 2.50
C ARG A 573 -35.30 -0.29 1.38
N ALA A 574 -35.67 -1.53 1.69
CA ALA A 574 -36.26 -2.44 0.73
C ALA A 574 -37.04 -3.56 1.42
N LEU A 575 -38.13 -3.99 0.80
CA LEU A 575 -38.84 -5.22 1.13
C LEU A 575 -38.76 -6.15 -0.08
N LYS A 576 -38.20 -7.35 0.08
CA LYS A 576 -38.11 -8.34 -1.01
C LYS A 576 -38.64 -9.69 -0.59
N ARG A 577 -39.53 -10.26 -1.40
CA ARG A 577 -40.06 -11.60 -1.17
C ARG A 577 -38.95 -12.65 -1.26
N ALA A 578 -38.90 -13.53 -0.26
CA ALA A 578 -38.02 -14.70 -0.25
C ALA A 578 -38.75 -15.96 -0.74
N SER A 579 -39.96 -16.22 -0.23
CA SER A 579 -40.78 -17.39 -0.60
C SER A 579 -42.25 -17.18 -0.22
N GLY A 580 -43.15 -18.09 -0.62
CA GLY A 580 -44.59 -18.02 -0.30
C GLY A 580 -45.41 -17.15 -1.28
N ASN A 581 -46.66 -16.86 -0.98
CA ASN A 581 -47.55 -16.09 -1.87
C ASN A 581 -47.85 -14.71 -1.24
N PRO A 582 -47.61 -13.58 -1.92
CA PRO A 582 -47.91 -12.27 -1.34
C PRO A 582 -49.32 -12.20 -0.74
N GLY A 583 -49.44 -11.62 0.45
CA GLY A 583 -50.71 -11.54 1.20
C GLY A 583 -51.15 -12.80 1.93
N ALA A 584 -50.27 -13.79 2.11
CA ALA A 584 -50.48 -14.89 3.05
C ALA A 584 -49.57 -14.76 4.29
N ALA A 585 -50.09 -15.14 5.46
CA ALA A 585 -49.41 -15.24 6.76
C ALA A 585 -47.99 -15.85 6.68
N ALA A 586 -47.89 -17.02 6.05
CA ALA A 586 -46.65 -17.81 5.96
C ALA A 586 -45.62 -17.28 4.95
N THR A 587 -45.91 -16.18 4.24
CA THR A 587 -45.02 -15.65 3.21
C THR A 587 -43.83 -14.97 3.85
N GLN A 588 -42.64 -15.36 3.38
CA GLN A 588 -41.39 -14.88 3.92
C GLN A 588 -40.84 -13.75 3.07
N TYR A 589 -40.43 -12.67 3.73
CA TYR A 589 -39.76 -11.54 3.12
C TYR A 589 -38.40 -11.30 3.79
N ARG A 590 -37.51 -10.66 3.04
CA ARG A 590 -36.31 -10.00 3.57
C ARG A 590 -36.63 -8.53 3.69
N LEU A 591 -36.66 -8.03 4.92
CA LEU A 591 -36.84 -6.62 5.22
C LEU A 591 -35.47 -5.99 5.45
N PHE A 592 -34.98 -5.27 4.44
CA PHE A 592 -33.70 -4.59 4.49
C PHE A 592 -33.82 -3.30 5.28
N VAL A 593 -33.01 -3.19 6.33
CA VAL A 593 -33.05 -2.08 7.28
C VAL A 593 -31.72 -1.34 7.33
N TYR A 594 -31.75 -0.10 7.79
CA TYR A 594 -30.57 0.70 8.07
C TYR A 594 -30.83 1.61 9.29
N ASP A 595 -29.78 2.26 9.79
CA ASP A 595 -29.86 3.09 11.02
C ASP A 595 -30.50 2.35 12.21
N VAL A 596 -30.10 1.09 12.42
CA VAL A 596 -30.58 0.26 13.53
C VAL A 596 -29.99 0.78 14.83
N ARG A 597 -30.85 1.17 15.77
CA ARG A 597 -30.46 1.68 17.08
C ARG A 597 -31.24 0.98 18.17
N VAL A 598 -30.52 0.27 19.03
CA VAL A 598 -31.07 -0.35 20.23
C VAL A 598 -31.04 0.70 21.34
N ARG A 599 -32.19 0.98 21.97
CA ARG A 599 -32.30 1.92 23.10
C ARG A 599 -32.35 1.17 24.42
N ASP A 600 -33.21 0.17 24.51
CA ASP A 600 -33.51 -0.57 25.74
C ASP A 600 -33.63 -2.07 25.43
N GLY A 601 -32.98 -2.93 26.23
CA GLY A 601 -32.97 -4.39 26.02
C GLY A 601 -31.97 -4.88 24.96
N ASP A 602 -32.05 -6.16 24.61
CA ASP A 602 -31.17 -6.80 23.62
C ASP A 602 -31.90 -7.03 22.30
N LEU A 603 -31.20 -6.82 21.16
CA LEU A 603 -31.79 -7.02 19.83
C LEU A 603 -32.31 -8.45 19.61
N LYS A 604 -31.69 -9.45 20.22
CA LYS A 604 -32.10 -10.87 20.12
C LYS A 604 -33.53 -11.13 20.60
N ASP A 605 -34.05 -10.27 21.48
CA ASP A 605 -35.40 -10.40 22.06
C ASP A 605 -36.48 -9.80 21.15
N ALA A 606 -36.10 -9.15 20.06
CA ALA A 606 -37.06 -8.61 19.10
C ALA A 606 -37.89 -9.74 18.46
N ARG A 607 -39.18 -9.46 18.22
CA ARG A 607 -40.13 -10.39 17.60
C ARG A 607 -40.91 -9.75 16.45
N CYS A 608 -40.99 -8.43 16.39
CA CYS A 608 -41.74 -7.71 15.39
C CYS A 608 -41.07 -6.39 15.03
N ILE A 609 -41.23 -5.98 13.78
CA ILE A 609 -40.95 -4.64 13.28
C ILE A 609 -42.27 -3.98 12.94
N GLN A 610 -42.48 -2.78 13.48
CA GLN A 610 -43.68 -1.99 13.25
C GLN A 610 -43.34 -0.67 12.57
N PHE A 611 -43.99 -0.38 11.45
CA PHE A 611 -44.13 0.99 10.95
C PHE A 611 -45.42 1.59 11.49
N PRO A 612 -45.36 2.50 12.49
CA PRO A 612 -46.56 3.06 13.09
C PRO A 612 -47.20 4.07 12.13
N ASN A 613 -48.38 3.74 11.63
CA ASN A 613 -49.23 4.65 10.85
C ASN A 613 -50.64 4.71 11.48
N SER A 614 -51.59 5.41 10.86
CA SER A 614 -52.93 5.57 11.40
C SER A 614 -53.81 4.32 11.20
N THR A 615 -54.10 3.95 9.95
CA THR A 615 -55.00 2.85 9.61
C THR A 615 -54.31 1.70 8.88
N ASP A 616 -53.18 1.94 8.25
CA ASP A 616 -52.44 1.00 7.41
C ASP A 616 -51.04 0.67 7.95
N SER A 617 -50.90 0.64 9.29
CA SER A 617 -49.62 0.38 9.96
C SER A 617 -48.95 -0.88 9.42
N GLY A 618 -47.64 -0.78 9.14
CA GLY A 618 -46.82 -1.91 8.73
C GLY A 618 -46.48 -2.80 9.91
N PHE A 619 -46.71 -4.10 9.80
CA PHE A 619 -46.24 -5.09 10.76
C PHE A 619 -45.52 -6.22 10.03
N ALA A 620 -44.43 -6.69 10.64
CA ALA A 620 -43.65 -7.81 10.14
C ALA A 620 -43.03 -8.57 11.32
N ASP A 621 -43.37 -9.85 11.46
CA ASP A 621 -42.85 -10.69 12.53
C ASP A 621 -41.49 -11.26 12.14
N ILE A 622 -40.51 -11.14 13.04
CA ILE A 622 -39.14 -11.58 12.80
C ILE A 622 -39.07 -13.11 12.92
N ILE A 623 -38.56 -13.75 11.88
CA ILE A 623 -38.18 -15.17 11.94
C ILE A 623 -36.92 -15.27 12.80
N LEU A 624 -36.98 -16.11 13.84
CA LEU A 624 -35.89 -16.30 14.77
C LEU A 624 -34.88 -17.30 14.23
N ASP A 625 -33.60 -16.99 14.42
CA ASP A 625 -32.47 -17.84 14.05
C ASP A 625 -31.94 -18.59 15.27
N ASP A 626 -31.43 -19.80 15.03
CA ASP A 626 -30.70 -20.58 16.01
C ASP A 626 -29.26 -20.07 16.07
N THR A 627 -28.98 -19.24 17.08
CA THR A 627 -27.66 -18.60 17.22
C THR A 627 -26.72 -19.33 18.19
N ASP A 628 -27.24 -20.26 19.00
CA ASP A 628 -26.47 -21.03 19.99
C ASP A 628 -26.23 -22.49 19.58
N GLY A 629 -26.82 -22.93 18.46
CA GLY A 629 -26.65 -24.27 17.89
C GLY A 629 -27.51 -25.34 18.56
N ASN A 630 -28.56 -24.94 19.29
CA ASN A 630 -29.42 -25.87 20.03
C ASN A 630 -30.53 -26.51 19.16
N GLY A 631 -30.63 -26.13 17.89
CA GLY A 631 -31.63 -26.60 16.93
C GLY A 631 -32.97 -25.86 16.97
N VAL A 632 -33.10 -24.79 17.76
CA VAL A 632 -34.31 -23.99 17.94
C VAL A 632 -33.99 -22.52 17.67
N GLY A 633 -34.75 -21.89 16.76
CA GLY A 633 -34.64 -20.45 16.54
C GLY A 633 -35.21 -19.69 17.73
N ASP A 634 -34.36 -18.95 18.45
CA ASP A 634 -34.73 -18.24 19.67
C ASP A 634 -34.36 -16.75 19.66
N SER A 635 -33.56 -16.34 18.69
CA SER A 635 -32.93 -15.03 18.66
C SER A 635 -33.21 -14.28 17.35
N ALA A 636 -33.64 -13.03 17.45
CA ALA A 636 -33.68 -12.14 16.29
C ALA A 636 -32.25 -11.80 15.85
N PHE A 637 -31.96 -12.07 14.58
CA PHE A 637 -30.63 -11.92 14.01
C PHE A 637 -30.66 -11.07 12.75
N LEU A 638 -29.67 -10.18 12.62
CA LEU A 638 -29.55 -9.28 11.48
C LEU A 638 -28.56 -9.87 10.48
N HIS A 639 -29.04 -10.21 9.28
CA HIS A 639 -28.27 -10.90 8.26
C HIS A 639 -27.48 -9.93 7.39
N GLY A 640 -26.26 -10.33 6.98
CA GLY A 640 -25.46 -9.57 6.01
C GLY A 640 -24.99 -8.20 6.51
N THR A 641 -24.73 -8.05 7.81
CA THR A 641 -24.28 -6.78 8.42
C THR A 641 -22.97 -6.25 7.83
N ASP A 642 -22.17 -7.10 7.19
CA ASP A 642 -20.89 -6.74 6.55
C ASP A 642 -21.07 -5.99 5.23
N TYR A 643 -22.29 -5.96 4.71
CA TYR A 643 -22.65 -5.26 3.48
C TYR A 643 -23.66 -4.14 3.75
N ASN A 644 -23.64 -3.53 4.94
CA ASN A 644 -24.51 -2.39 5.27
C ASN A 644 -23.96 -1.08 4.69
N LYS A 645 -24.13 -0.87 3.38
CA LYS A 645 -23.60 0.29 2.66
C LYS A 645 -24.58 0.84 1.63
N LEU A 646 -24.47 2.14 1.36
CA LEU A 646 -25.12 2.83 0.24
C LEU A 646 -24.12 3.61 -0.63
N VAL A 647 -22.83 3.37 -0.43
CA VAL A 647 -21.74 3.88 -1.26
C VAL A 647 -21.00 2.69 -1.90
N TYR A 648 -20.75 2.77 -3.20
CA TYR A 648 -20.22 1.67 -4.00
C TYR A 648 -18.99 2.13 -4.76
N GLN A 649 -17.83 1.53 -4.45
CA GLN A 649 -16.60 1.77 -5.19
C GLN A 649 -16.74 1.25 -6.63
N ALA A 650 -16.40 2.07 -7.60
CA ALA A 650 -16.39 1.68 -9.00
C ALA A 650 -15.18 0.78 -9.32
N PRO A 651 -15.26 -0.11 -10.33
CA PRO A 651 -14.15 -0.96 -10.75
C PRO A 651 -13.05 -0.20 -11.53
N TRP A 652 -13.29 1.06 -11.91
CA TRP A 652 -12.32 1.95 -12.53
C TRP A 652 -11.75 2.94 -11.51
N GLN A 653 -10.63 3.57 -11.85
CA GLN A 653 -9.97 4.56 -11.00
C GLN A 653 -9.74 5.85 -11.80
N SER A 654 -9.75 6.99 -11.10
CA SER A 654 -9.54 8.32 -11.69
C SER A 654 -10.59 8.68 -12.75
N THR A 655 -11.85 8.58 -12.36
CA THR A 655 -13.01 9.00 -13.14
C THR A 655 -12.88 10.46 -13.56
N LYS A 656 -13.00 10.69 -14.87
CA LYS A 656 -13.06 12.03 -15.46
C LYS A 656 -14.50 12.51 -15.53
N THR A 657 -15.40 11.69 -16.10
CA THR A 657 -16.84 11.94 -16.15
C THR A 657 -17.62 10.64 -16.43
N LEU A 658 -18.89 10.60 -16.01
CA LEU A 658 -19.88 9.60 -16.40
C LEU A 658 -20.74 10.06 -17.59
N ALA A 659 -20.58 11.31 -18.04
CA ALA A 659 -21.23 11.84 -19.24
C ALA A 659 -20.46 11.44 -20.52
N ALA A 660 -20.09 10.16 -20.64
CA ALA A 660 -19.17 9.69 -21.69
C ALA A 660 -19.89 9.26 -22.98
N ALA A 661 -21.19 9.01 -22.94
CA ALA A 661 -21.98 8.69 -24.13
C ALA A 661 -22.00 9.90 -25.07
N GLY A 662 -21.52 9.72 -26.30
CA GLY A 662 -21.48 10.78 -27.32
C GLY A 662 -20.69 12.05 -26.93
N GLY A 663 -19.83 12.00 -25.90
CA GLY A 663 -18.99 13.12 -25.45
C GLY A 663 -19.71 14.22 -24.65
N GLY A 664 -20.79 13.89 -23.95
CA GLY A 664 -21.47 14.83 -23.04
C GLY A 664 -22.87 14.43 -22.57
N SER A 665 -23.29 13.17 -22.81
CA SER A 665 -24.56 12.63 -22.33
C SER A 665 -24.33 11.50 -21.35
N TYR A 666 -25.27 11.30 -20.43
CA TYR A 666 -25.28 10.18 -19.51
C TYR A 666 -26.03 9.02 -20.15
N ASP A 667 -25.45 7.83 -20.11
CA ASP A 667 -26.17 6.56 -20.25
C ASP A 667 -26.00 5.85 -18.91
N THR A 668 -26.89 6.12 -17.97
CA THR A 668 -26.84 5.55 -16.62
C THR A 668 -28.07 4.69 -16.42
N GLN A 669 -27.90 3.51 -15.82
CA GLN A 669 -29.00 2.58 -15.63
C GLN A 669 -28.94 1.94 -14.26
N TYR A 670 -30.03 2.00 -13.51
CA TYR A 670 -30.19 1.30 -12.24
C TYR A 670 -31.67 1.07 -11.95
N TYR A 671 -31.94 0.24 -10.94
CA TYR A 671 -33.30 -0.09 -10.52
C TYR A 671 -33.50 0.32 -9.07
N TYR A 672 -34.70 0.80 -8.76
CA TYR A 672 -35.16 1.06 -7.40
C TYR A 672 -36.65 0.74 -7.28
N THR A 673 -37.19 0.83 -6.07
CA THR A 673 -38.62 0.66 -5.80
C THR A 673 -39.26 2.03 -5.62
N GLU A 674 -40.25 2.35 -6.44
CA GLU A 674 -41.08 3.56 -6.36
C GLU A 674 -42.42 3.24 -5.70
N GLU A 675 -42.99 4.22 -5.02
CA GLU A 675 -44.23 4.15 -4.28
C GLU A 675 -45.35 4.95 -4.96
N PHE A 676 -46.52 4.33 -5.16
CA PHE A 676 -47.69 4.97 -5.73
C PHE A 676 -48.86 4.90 -4.76
N ASN A 677 -49.49 6.04 -4.51
CA ASN A 677 -50.78 6.11 -3.86
C ASN A 677 -51.86 6.25 -4.95
N VAL A 678 -52.78 5.28 -5.02
CA VAL A 678 -53.86 5.24 -6.02
C VAL A 678 -55.21 5.11 -5.35
N SER A 679 -56.25 5.60 -6.01
CA SER A 679 -57.64 5.32 -5.62
C SER A 679 -58.22 4.30 -6.59
N VAL A 680 -58.58 3.13 -6.09
CA VAL A 680 -59.21 2.04 -6.83
C VAL A 680 -60.73 2.26 -6.82
N PRO A 681 -61.35 2.56 -7.96
CA PRO A 681 -62.79 2.76 -8.00
C PRO A 681 -63.56 1.44 -7.85
N ALA A 682 -64.87 1.51 -7.64
CA ALA A 682 -65.73 0.32 -7.49
C ALA A 682 -65.76 -0.61 -8.72
N ASN A 683 -65.28 -0.16 -9.90
CA ASN A 683 -65.09 -1.00 -11.08
C ASN A 683 -63.71 -1.70 -11.13
N GLY A 684 -62.84 -1.46 -10.15
CA GLY A 684 -61.51 -2.07 -9.99
C GLY A 684 -60.44 -1.61 -10.98
N VAL A 685 -60.74 -0.67 -11.89
CA VAL A 685 -59.80 -0.24 -12.93
C VAL A 685 -59.07 1.03 -12.50
N PHE A 686 -57.74 0.98 -12.49
CA PHE A 686 -56.87 2.12 -12.15
C PHE A 686 -55.55 2.08 -12.93
N SER A 687 -54.77 3.16 -12.86
CA SER A 687 -53.45 3.24 -13.49
C SER A 687 -52.43 3.89 -12.56
N ILE A 688 -51.16 3.58 -12.82
CA ILE A 688 -49.99 4.26 -12.23
C ILE A 688 -49.16 4.86 -13.36
N SER A 689 -48.45 5.95 -13.06
CA SER A 689 -47.57 6.57 -14.04
C SER A 689 -46.31 7.16 -13.42
N THR A 690 -45.17 6.92 -14.06
CA THR A 690 -43.87 7.54 -13.72
C THR A 690 -43.66 8.88 -14.42
N ALA A 691 -44.63 9.40 -15.19
CA ALA A 691 -44.45 10.61 -15.99
C ALA A 691 -44.11 11.86 -15.15
N SER A 692 -44.59 11.93 -13.90
CA SER A 692 -44.26 13.01 -12.96
C SER A 692 -42.84 12.93 -12.40
N LEU A 693 -42.17 11.78 -12.54
CA LEU A 693 -40.84 11.52 -12.00
C LEU A 693 -39.72 11.88 -13.00
N GLY A 694 -40.07 12.12 -14.26
CA GLY A 694 -39.13 12.40 -15.35
C GLY A 694 -39.16 11.33 -16.45
N SER A 695 -38.71 11.69 -17.66
CA SER A 695 -38.60 10.77 -18.81
C SER A 695 -37.64 9.61 -18.57
N GLU A 696 -36.73 9.79 -17.63
CA GLU A 696 -35.68 8.85 -17.21
C GLU A 696 -36.23 7.65 -16.44
N VAL A 697 -37.39 7.79 -15.78
CA VAL A 697 -37.97 6.74 -14.94
C VAL A 697 -39.04 5.99 -15.72
N ILE A 698 -38.83 4.69 -15.94
CA ILE A 698 -39.70 3.83 -16.75
C ILE A 698 -40.03 2.53 -16.03
N PHE A 699 -41.15 1.92 -16.41
CA PHE A 699 -41.48 0.55 -16.02
C PHE A 699 -40.75 -0.45 -16.92
N PRO A 700 -39.92 -1.35 -16.38
CA PRO A 700 -39.16 -2.33 -17.17
C PRO A 700 -39.99 -3.55 -17.60
N TYR A 701 -41.30 -3.37 -17.81
CA TYR A 701 -42.24 -4.46 -18.06
C TYR A 701 -42.94 -4.31 -19.41
N THR A 702 -43.39 -5.44 -19.95
CA THR A 702 -44.30 -5.47 -21.10
C THR A 702 -45.46 -6.41 -20.78
N ALA A 703 -46.67 -6.09 -21.24
CA ALA A 703 -47.87 -6.86 -20.93
C ALA A 703 -47.73 -8.35 -21.33
N ALA A 704 -47.07 -8.62 -22.46
CA ALA A 704 -46.81 -9.98 -22.94
C ALA A 704 -45.72 -10.72 -22.14
N GLY A 705 -44.86 -10.02 -21.40
CA GLY A 705 -43.72 -10.57 -20.66
C GLY A 705 -43.94 -10.67 -19.14
N ILE A 706 -45.03 -10.14 -18.60
CA ILE A 706 -45.34 -10.20 -17.17
C ILE A 706 -45.80 -11.61 -16.78
N THR A 707 -45.05 -12.26 -15.88
CA THR A 707 -45.39 -13.57 -15.30
C THR A 707 -45.79 -13.42 -13.84
N GLN A 708 -46.45 -14.44 -13.26
CA GLN A 708 -46.80 -14.43 -11.82
C GLN A 708 -45.55 -14.25 -10.94
N THR A 709 -44.42 -14.87 -11.31
CA THR A 709 -43.16 -14.74 -10.58
C THR A 709 -42.62 -13.31 -10.61
N ILE A 710 -42.78 -12.59 -11.72
CA ILE A 710 -42.41 -11.17 -11.81
C ILE A 710 -43.30 -10.36 -10.86
N LEU A 711 -44.63 -10.51 -10.96
CA LEU A 711 -45.56 -9.76 -10.11
C LEU A 711 -45.30 -10.00 -8.62
N ASP A 712 -45.17 -11.26 -8.22
CA ASP A 712 -44.94 -11.62 -6.81
C ASP A 712 -43.64 -11.05 -6.24
N ASN A 713 -42.63 -10.81 -7.08
CA ASN A 713 -41.31 -10.33 -6.67
C ASN A 713 -41.13 -8.82 -6.82
N LYS A 714 -41.94 -8.16 -7.65
CA LYS A 714 -41.70 -6.80 -8.16
C LYS A 714 -42.79 -5.80 -7.82
N ILE A 715 -43.97 -6.27 -7.43
CA ILE A 715 -45.10 -5.44 -7.03
C ILE A 715 -45.60 -5.86 -5.65
N TYR A 716 -45.77 -4.90 -4.75
CA TYR A 716 -46.39 -5.08 -3.45
C TYR A 716 -47.51 -4.05 -3.29
N MET A 717 -48.77 -4.51 -3.22
CA MET A 717 -49.94 -3.65 -3.13
C MET A 717 -50.67 -3.85 -1.81
N VAL A 718 -51.09 -2.76 -1.18
CA VAL A 718 -51.75 -2.74 0.14
C VAL A 718 -53.01 -1.89 0.08
N CYS A 719 -54.12 -2.39 0.62
CA CYS A 719 -55.33 -1.60 0.81
C CYS A 719 -55.17 -0.69 2.04
N LYS A 720 -55.47 0.61 1.91
CA LYS A 720 -55.34 1.60 3.00
C LYS A 720 -56.68 1.95 3.65
N THR A 721 -57.78 1.61 2.99
CA THR A 721 -59.12 2.00 3.44
C THR A 721 -59.73 0.94 4.35
N SER A 722 -60.26 1.39 5.49
CA SER A 722 -61.03 0.57 6.42
C SER A 722 -62.40 0.19 5.84
N GLY A 723 -62.92 -1.00 6.17
CA GLY A 723 -64.31 -1.38 5.91
C GLY A 723 -64.61 -1.94 4.51
N ILE A 724 -63.57 -2.17 3.70
CA ILE A 724 -63.68 -2.92 2.44
C ILE A 724 -63.75 -4.41 2.79
N THR A 725 -64.72 -5.13 2.25
CA THR A 725 -64.88 -6.56 2.56
C THR A 725 -64.32 -7.45 1.45
N ASP A 726 -64.41 -6.98 0.21
CA ASP A 726 -63.77 -7.55 -0.98
C ASP A 726 -62.97 -6.45 -1.68
N ILE A 727 -61.68 -6.72 -1.93
CA ILE A 727 -60.71 -5.82 -2.58
C ILE A 727 -60.63 -6.06 -4.10
N GLY A 728 -61.56 -6.85 -4.66
CA GLY A 728 -61.63 -7.22 -6.07
C GLY A 728 -61.12 -8.63 -6.36
N ASP A 729 -60.40 -9.26 -5.41
CA ASP A 729 -59.86 -10.62 -5.56
C ASP A 729 -60.90 -11.74 -5.39
N GLY A 730 -62.16 -11.39 -5.13
CA GLY A 730 -63.26 -12.32 -4.94
C GLY A 730 -63.28 -12.98 -3.55
N THR A 731 -62.42 -12.52 -2.62
CA THR A 731 -62.38 -13.00 -1.24
C THR A 731 -63.02 -12.00 -0.29
N THR A 732 -64.06 -12.43 0.42
CA THR A 732 -64.75 -11.61 1.42
C THR A 732 -64.16 -11.83 2.81
N ILE A 733 -63.44 -10.84 3.34
CA ILE A 733 -62.78 -10.87 4.65
C ILE A 733 -63.16 -9.60 5.43
N SER A 734 -63.40 -9.73 6.74
CA SER A 734 -63.61 -8.58 7.63
C SER A 734 -62.27 -7.97 8.03
N GLY A 735 -62.07 -6.68 7.76
CA GLY A 735 -60.77 -6.00 7.91
C GLY A 735 -60.01 -5.93 6.58
N SER A 736 -59.81 -4.71 6.08
CA SER A 736 -59.14 -4.44 4.78
C SER A 736 -57.91 -3.58 4.88
N GLU A 737 -57.84 -2.70 5.88
CA GLU A 737 -56.73 -1.78 6.03
C GLU A 737 -55.44 -2.52 6.34
N GLY A 738 -54.38 -2.21 5.61
CA GLY A 738 -53.11 -2.95 5.65
C GLY A 738 -53.13 -4.33 5.01
N ARG A 739 -54.24 -4.77 4.38
CA ARG A 739 -54.28 -6.07 3.70
C ARG A 739 -53.49 -6.02 2.39
N VAL A 740 -52.58 -6.98 2.21
CA VAL A 740 -51.74 -7.10 1.01
C VAL A 740 -52.54 -7.81 -0.09
N ILE A 741 -52.54 -7.24 -1.29
CA ILE A 741 -53.23 -7.74 -2.47
C ILE A 741 -52.23 -8.43 -3.39
N ARG A 742 -52.51 -9.68 -3.76
CA ARG A 742 -51.69 -10.40 -4.74
C ARG A 742 -52.19 -10.12 -6.16
N ILE A 743 -51.36 -9.46 -6.95
CA ILE A 743 -51.67 -9.18 -8.36
C ILE A 743 -51.45 -10.42 -9.22
N ALA A 744 -52.43 -10.76 -10.05
CA ALA A 744 -52.33 -11.82 -11.05
C ALA A 744 -52.00 -11.23 -12.44
N PRO A 745 -51.36 -11.99 -13.36
CA PRO A 745 -51.08 -11.50 -14.72
C PRO A 745 -52.32 -10.99 -15.47
N SER A 746 -53.49 -11.60 -15.25
CA SER A 746 -54.74 -11.16 -15.86
C SER A 746 -55.22 -9.79 -15.37
N MET A 747 -54.73 -9.34 -14.21
CA MET A 747 -55.08 -8.04 -13.63
C MET A 747 -54.23 -6.91 -14.21
N VAL A 748 -53.17 -7.19 -14.98
CA VAL A 748 -52.40 -6.16 -15.68
C VAL A 748 -52.93 -6.03 -17.10
N THR A 749 -53.74 -5.01 -17.35
CA THR A 749 -54.42 -4.82 -18.63
C THR A 749 -53.53 -4.11 -19.65
N SER A 750 -52.61 -3.26 -19.19
CA SER A 750 -51.55 -2.72 -20.03
C SER A 750 -50.27 -2.46 -19.25
N ALA A 751 -49.15 -2.79 -19.90
CA ALA A 751 -47.81 -2.44 -19.48
C ALA A 751 -46.96 -2.35 -20.75
N ALA A 752 -46.47 -1.16 -21.07
CA ALA A 752 -45.49 -0.97 -22.13
C ALA A 752 -44.21 -0.47 -21.47
N ASN A 753 -43.05 -0.87 -22.03
CA ASN A 753 -41.74 -0.36 -21.60
C ASN A 753 -41.75 1.17 -21.80
N GLY A 754 -42.11 1.90 -20.75
CA GLY A 754 -42.71 3.23 -20.82
C GLY A 754 -43.19 3.69 -19.45
N GLN A 755 -44.01 4.74 -19.40
CA GLN A 755 -44.31 5.47 -18.15
C GLN A 755 -45.70 5.21 -17.56
N THR A 756 -46.46 4.23 -18.05
CA THR A 756 -47.81 3.93 -17.55
C THR A 756 -48.06 2.43 -17.47
N MET A 757 -48.72 2.00 -16.40
CA MET A 757 -49.29 0.66 -16.27
C MET A 757 -50.76 0.77 -15.85
N GLU A 758 -51.60 -0.10 -16.39
CA GLU A 758 -53.03 -0.17 -16.06
C GLU A 758 -53.37 -1.52 -15.44
N PHE A 759 -54.26 -1.46 -14.45
CA PHE A 759 -54.68 -2.60 -13.66
C PHE A 759 -56.20 -2.72 -13.64
N ASP A 760 -56.69 -3.95 -13.61
CA ASP A 760 -58.08 -4.31 -13.33
C ASP A 760 -58.07 -5.41 -12.26
N VAL A 761 -58.38 -5.02 -11.01
CA VAL A 761 -58.41 -5.95 -9.88
C VAL A 761 -59.77 -6.63 -9.72
N GLY A 762 -60.73 -6.45 -10.64
CA GLY A 762 -62.07 -7.03 -10.55
C GLY A 762 -63.10 -6.04 -9.99
N THR A 763 -64.10 -6.53 -9.25
CA THR A 763 -65.19 -5.67 -8.73
C THR A 763 -65.12 -5.60 -7.20
N PRO A 764 -64.39 -4.64 -6.62
CA PRO A 764 -64.32 -4.49 -5.18
C PRO A 764 -65.67 -4.09 -4.57
N SER A 765 -65.83 -4.36 -3.28
CA SER A 765 -67.06 -4.05 -2.52
C SER A 765 -67.34 -2.54 -2.37
N GLY A 766 -66.36 -1.68 -2.69
CA GLY A 766 -66.47 -0.22 -2.71
C GLY A 766 -65.18 0.40 -3.25
N THR A 767 -65.17 1.73 -3.43
CA THR A 767 -63.95 2.48 -3.74
C THR A 767 -63.00 2.45 -2.55
N TYR A 768 -61.71 2.27 -2.80
CA TYR A 768 -60.69 2.26 -1.74
C TYR A 768 -59.36 2.81 -2.24
N ASP A 769 -58.57 3.37 -1.32
CA ASP A 769 -57.21 3.82 -1.60
C ASP A 769 -56.24 2.67 -1.38
N ALA A 770 -55.25 2.58 -2.26
CA ALA A 770 -54.20 1.57 -2.22
C ALA A 770 -52.83 2.21 -2.32
N TYR A 771 -51.86 1.52 -1.72
CA TYR A 771 -50.45 1.83 -1.78
C TYR A 771 -49.73 0.73 -2.55
N LEU A 772 -48.96 1.09 -3.57
CA LEU A 772 -48.22 0.16 -4.41
C LEU A 772 -46.73 0.48 -4.34
N GLN A 773 -45.92 -0.51 -4.06
CA GLN A 773 -44.48 -0.49 -4.31
C GLN A 773 -44.19 -1.23 -5.60
N VAL A 774 -43.58 -0.56 -6.57
CA VAL A 774 -43.29 -1.11 -7.89
C VAL A 774 -41.82 -0.89 -8.22
N GLU A 775 -41.14 -1.95 -8.67
CA GLU A 775 -39.77 -1.81 -9.18
C GLU A 775 -39.76 -1.09 -10.54
N VAL A 776 -39.03 0.01 -10.61
CA VAL A 776 -38.84 0.86 -11.79
C VAL A 776 -37.38 0.85 -12.23
N LYS A 777 -37.13 1.23 -13.48
CA LYS A 777 -35.80 1.41 -14.05
C LYS A 777 -35.55 2.89 -14.30
N VAL A 778 -34.37 3.37 -13.92
CA VAL A 778 -33.86 4.69 -14.29
C VAL A 778 -32.94 4.53 -15.49
N VAL A 779 -33.06 5.40 -16.48
CA VAL A 779 -32.20 5.51 -17.65
C VAL A 779 -31.75 6.95 -17.86
N ASP A 780 -30.51 7.16 -18.30
CA ASP A 780 -29.96 8.47 -18.71
C ASP A 780 -30.03 9.58 -17.63
N ALA A 781 -30.15 9.19 -16.36
CA ALA A 781 -30.27 10.15 -15.26
C ALA A 781 -28.92 10.81 -14.93
N VAL A 782 -28.94 12.13 -14.81
CA VAL A 782 -27.82 12.96 -14.37
C VAL A 782 -27.58 12.73 -12.86
N PRO A 783 -26.34 12.69 -12.35
CA PRO A 783 -26.10 12.67 -10.91
C PRO A 783 -26.52 14.00 -10.25
N VAL A 784 -26.91 13.98 -8.97
CA VAL A 784 -27.36 15.18 -8.26
C VAL A 784 -26.22 16.20 -8.16
N PRO A 785 -26.37 17.44 -8.68
CA PRO A 785 -25.33 18.46 -8.57
C PRO A 785 -25.14 18.94 -7.13
N LYS A 786 -23.90 19.20 -6.72
CA LYS A 786 -23.54 19.80 -5.43
C LYS A 786 -23.04 21.23 -5.63
N ALA A 787 -23.49 22.14 -4.78
CA ALA A 787 -22.98 23.51 -4.71
C ALA A 787 -21.96 23.65 -3.56
N LEU A 788 -20.80 24.24 -3.85
CA LEU A 788 -19.81 24.58 -2.83
C LEU A 788 -20.20 25.89 -2.14
N ASN A 789 -20.36 25.85 -0.82
CA ASN A 789 -20.66 27.00 0.03
C ASN A 789 -19.48 27.28 0.96
N THR A 790 -18.70 28.33 0.68
CA THR A 790 -17.51 28.73 1.48
C THR A 790 -17.81 29.87 2.44
N GLY A 791 -17.02 30.02 3.50
CA GLY A 791 -17.13 31.10 4.46
C GLY A 791 -18.49 31.18 5.15
N ARG A 792 -19.02 30.04 5.58
CA ARG A 792 -20.30 29.94 6.30
C ARG A 792 -20.07 29.92 7.80
N TYR A 793 -20.98 30.53 8.56
CA TYR A 793 -20.85 30.68 10.01
C TYR A 793 -21.88 29.84 10.78
N VAL A 794 -21.42 29.21 11.86
CA VAL A 794 -22.23 28.56 12.90
C VAL A 794 -21.77 29.06 14.27
N LYS A 795 -22.72 29.30 15.18
CA LYS A 795 -22.45 29.76 16.54
C LYS A 795 -22.73 28.67 17.55
N ILE A 796 -21.87 28.55 18.55
CA ILE A 796 -22.05 27.64 19.69
C ILE A 796 -21.85 28.41 20.99
N ASP A 797 -22.83 28.35 21.87
CA ASP A 797 -22.68 28.78 23.27
C ASP A 797 -22.52 27.54 24.15
N THR A 798 -21.39 27.44 24.83
CA THR A 798 -21.06 26.24 25.63
C THR A 798 -21.75 26.20 26.98
N ARG A 799 -22.44 27.28 27.38
CA ARG A 799 -23.17 27.36 28.65
C ARG A 799 -24.48 26.56 28.62
N ASP A 800 -25.11 26.53 27.47
CA ASP A 800 -26.47 26.01 27.24
C ASP A 800 -26.51 24.88 26.19
N ASN A 801 -25.42 24.64 25.45
CA ASN A 801 -25.34 23.49 24.56
C ASN A 801 -25.22 22.17 25.33
N ILE A 802 -25.94 21.14 24.88
CA ILE A 802 -25.94 19.79 25.49
C ILE A 802 -24.56 19.13 25.51
N GLY A 803 -23.66 19.49 24.58
CA GLY A 803 -22.27 19.02 24.55
C GLY A 803 -21.37 19.63 25.64
N GLY A 804 -21.88 20.59 26.42
CA GLY A 804 -21.17 21.24 27.52
C GLY A 804 -19.84 21.86 27.08
N ALA A 805 -18.82 21.77 27.95
CA ALA A 805 -17.53 22.42 27.73
C ALA A 805 -16.59 21.69 26.76
N ASN A 806 -16.81 20.43 26.40
CA ASN A 806 -15.87 19.65 25.57
C ASN A 806 -16.49 19.15 24.24
N GLY A 807 -17.79 19.34 24.05
CA GLY A 807 -18.53 18.78 22.93
C GLY A 807 -18.91 17.31 23.17
N PRO A 808 -19.40 16.60 22.14
CA PRO A 808 -19.51 17.04 20.75
C PRO A 808 -20.54 18.16 20.55
N TRP A 809 -20.17 19.20 19.78
CA TRP A 809 -21.09 20.26 19.38
C TRP A 809 -21.53 20.05 17.93
N PRO A 810 -22.83 19.81 17.66
CA PRO A 810 -23.34 19.70 16.30
C PRO A 810 -23.25 21.04 15.56
N LEU A 811 -22.93 20.99 14.27
CA LEU A 811 -22.89 22.18 13.41
C LEU A 811 -24.22 22.42 12.69
N GLY A 812 -25.14 21.45 12.68
CA GLY A 812 -26.41 21.54 11.98
C GLY A 812 -26.31 21.62 10.45
N ILE A 813 -25.12 21.35 9.91
CA ILE A 813 -24.79 21.38 8.48
C ILE A 813 -24.25 20.01 8.05
N VAL A 814 -24.74 19.49 6.93
CA VAL A 814 -24.25 18.25 6.29
C VAL A 814 -23.12 18.50 5.30
N ASP A 815 -22.40 17.43 4.94
CA ASP A 815 -21.35 17.40 3.91
C ASP A 815 -20.31 18.52 4.06
N VAL A 816 -19.81 18.68 5.29
CA VAL A 816 -18.76 19.65 5.63
C VAL A 816 -17.46 19.24 4.93
N LYS A 817 -16.96 20.14 4.06
CA LYS A 817 -15.68 19.97 3.36
C LYS A 817 -14.51 20.24 4.31
N GLU A 818 -14.53 21.40 4.96
CA GLU A 818 -13.46 21.83 5.86
C GLU A 818 -13.92 22.90 6.85
N ILE A 819 -13.23 22.98 7.98
CA ILE A 819 -13.33 24.11 8.91
C ILE A 819 -12.25 25.12 8.56
N GLU A 820 -12.68 26.32 8.17
CA GLU A 820 -11.79 27.42 7.77
C GLU A 820 -11.12 28.04 9.00
N ALA A 821 -11.91 28.32 10.05
CA ALA A 821 -11.45 28.91 11.30
C ALA A 821 -12.41 28.58 12.47
N ILE A 822 -11.86 28.57 13.69
CA ILE A 822 -12.65 28.52 14.93
C ILE A 822 -12.21 29.66 15.84
N TYR A 823 -13.14 30.52 16.23
CA TYR A 823 -12.92 31.62 17.16
C TYR A 823 -13.55 31.32 18.51
N VAL A 824 -12.88 31.73 19.59
CA VAL A 824 -13.37 31.56 20.96
C VAL A 824 -13.41 32.91 21.65
N SER A 825 -14.59 33.32 22.10
CA SER A 825 -14.81 34.56 22.84
C SER A 825 -14.87 34.31 24.34
N SER A 826 -14.12 35.10 25.11
CA SER A 826 -14.28 35.21 26.56
C SER A 826 -15.39 36.20 26.95
N ASP A 827 -15.82 37.07 26.03
CA ASP A 827 -16.99 37.93 26.23
C ASP A 827 -18.25 37.14 25.87
N LEU A 828 -19.09 36.93 26.88
CA LEU A 828 -20.31 36.12 26.79
C LEU A 828 -21.48 36.81 26.08
N ASN A 829 -21.27 38.02 25.55
CA ASN A 829 -22.28 38.78 24.80
C ASN A 829 -21.93 38.96 23.32
N THR A 830 -20.70 38.61 22.93
CA THR A 830 -20.16 38.94 21.60
C THR A 830 -19.44 37.73 20.99
N TYR A 831 -20.02 37.20 19.91
CA TYR A 831 -19.34 36.25 19.04
C TYR A 831 -18.29 36.96 18.20
N LEU A 832 -17.20 36.26 17.88
CA LEU A 832 -16.05 36.80 17.16
C LEU A 832 -16.00 36.31 15.72
N ASP A 833 -15.48 37.10 14.79
CA ASP A 833 -15.18 36.67 13.42
C ASP A 833 -13.81 37.17 12.90
N ASP A 834 -13.59 37.02 11.59
CA ASP A 834 -12.35 37.41 10.89
C ASP A 834 -12.04 38.91 11.05
N SER A 835 -13.05 39.76 11.20
CA SER A 835 -12.89 41.22 11.27
C SER A 835 -12.34 41.70 12.61
N ASP A 836 -12.44 40.87 13.65
CA ASP A 836 -12.06 41.22 15.02
C ASP A 836 -10.55 41.00 15.34
N LYS A 837 -9.73 40.59 14.35
CA LYS A 837 -8.29 40.25 14.50
C LYS A 837 -8.03 39.20 15.60
N LYS A 838 -8.61 38.00 15.46
CA LYS A 838 -8.60 36.95 16.50
C LYS A 838 -7.73 35.76 16.16
N ILE A 839 -7.27 35.06 17.19
CA ILE A 839 -6.49 33.83 17.10
C ILE A 839 -7.43 32.71 16.61
N ASP A 840 -7.05 32.03 15.53
CA ASP A 840 -7.75 30.84 15.04
C ASP A 840 -7.34 29.61 15.86
N TYR A 841 -8.32 29.02 16.55
CA TYR A 841 -8.15 27.86 17.42
C TYR A 841 -8.49 26.53 16.73
N LYS A 842 -8.69 26.48 15.41
CA LYS A 842 -9.12 25.23 14.73
C LYS A 842 -8.26 24.00 15.04
N LYS A 843 -6.95 24.17 15.29
CA LYS A 843 -6.03 23.06 15.61
C LYS A 843 -6.35 22.39 16.96
N GLU A 844 -7.08 23.05 17.84
CA GLU A 844 -7.48 22.54 19.15
C GLU A 844 -8.70 21.60 19.09
N PHE A 845 -9.33 21.47 17.92
CA PHE A 845 -10.55 20.69 17.72
C PHE A 845 -10.35 19.55 16.71
N ILE A 846 -11.18 18.52 16.84
CA ILE A 846 -11.37 17.44 15.87
C ILE A 846 -12.69 17.71 15.17
N VAL A 847 -12.70 17.54 13.85
CA VAL A 847 -13.89 17.64 13.03
C VAL A 847 -14.35 16.23 12.71
N ASP A 848 -15.58 15.91 13.08
CA ASP A 848 -16.27 14.71 12.63
C ASP A 848 -17.31 15.15 11.59
N SER A 849 -17.21 14.62 10.38
CA SER A 849 -18.07 15.01 9.24
C SER A 849 -19.52 14.59 9.41
N GLY A 850 -19.82 13.69 10.36
CA GLY A 850 -21.16 13.16 10.59
C GLY A 850 -21.61 12.15 9.53
N GLN A 851 -20.75 11.82 8.56
CA GLN A 851 -21.07 10.85 7.51
C GLN A 851 -21.06 9.42 8.07
N THR A 852 -22.01 8.62 7.60
CA THR A 852 -22.12 7.19 7.93
C THR A 852 -22.20 6.36 6.65
N ASP A 853 -22.18 5.03 6.76
CA ASP A 853 -22.31 4.13 5.61
C ASP A 853 -23.66 4.24 4.89
N ASN A 854 -24.67 4.82 5.54
CA ASN A 854 -26.05 4.87 5.04
C ASN A 854 -26.59 6.28 4.80
N PHE A 855 -26.02 7.34 5.37
CA PHE A 855 -26.49 8.72 5.15
C PHE A 855 -25.42 9.76 5.49
N TYR A 856 -25.57 10.97 4.96
CA TYR A 856 -24.81 12.15 5.35
C TYR A 856 -25.47 12.83 6.56
N GLY A 857 -24.91 12.64 7.75
CA GLY A 857 -25.35 13.32 8.97
C GLY A 857 -24.72 14.71 9.14
N HIS A 858 -25.14 15.42 10.20
CA HIS A 858 -24.56 16.71 10.56
C HIS A 858 -23.12 16.57 11.02
N GLY A 859 -22.24 17.42 10.50
CA GLY A 859 -20.90 17.60 11.04
C GLY A 859 -20.94 18.09 12.48
N LYS A 860 -19.91 17.74 13.25
CA LYS A 860 -19.75 18.16 14.65
C LYS A 860 -18.28 18.42 14.96
N ILE A 861 -18.04 19.30 15.91
CA ILE A 861 -16.70 19.58 16.43
C ILE A 861 -16.56 19.04 17.85
N ILE A 862 -15.38 18.51 18.14
CA ILE A 862 -15.03 17.95 19.44
C ILE A 862 -13.72 18.59 19.89
N LYS A 863 -13.65 19.08 21.12
CA LYS A 863 -12.39 19.60 21.63
C LYS A 863 -11.41 18.45 21.87
N LYS A 864 -10.15 18.61 21.45
CA LYS A 864 -9.10 17.60 21.70
C LYS A 864 -8.84 17.46 23.19
N THR A 865 -8.72 16.23 23.68
CA THR A 865 -8.35 15.95 25.08
C THR A 865 -6.97 16.52 25.44
N SER A 866 -6.07 16.63 24.46
CA SER A 866 -4.73 17.24 24.62
C SER A 866 -4.72 18.77 24.61
N SER A 867 -5.86 19.42 24.31
CA SER A 867 -5.93 20.87 24.21
C SER A 867 -6.00 21.51 25.61
N SER A 868 -5.15 22.52 25.85
CA SER A 868 -5.23 23.35 27.05
C SER A 868 -6.25 24.50 26.94
N LEU A 869 -6.93 24.64 25.80
CA LEU A 869 -7.91 25.71 25.57
C LEU A 869 -9.12 25.55 26.50
N SER A 870 -9.44 26.57 27.31
CA SER A 870 -10.67 26.56 28.09
C SER A 870 -11.86 26.97 27.22
N THR A 871 -12.82 26.07 27.09
CA THR A 871 -14.09 26.24 26.36
C THR A 871 -15.28 26.23 27.33
N THR A 872 -15.04 26.26 28.64
CA THR A 872 -16.10 26.40 29.65
C THR A 872 -16.60 27.83 29.68
N ASP A 873 -17.92 28.01 29.56
CA ASP A 873 -18.58 29.31 29.52
C ASP A 873 -17.92 30.24 28.48
N LYS A 874 -17.92 29.78 27.22
CA LYS A 874 -17.39 30.48 26.06
C LYS A 874 -18.38 30.44 24.89
N LEU A 875 -18.28 31.48 24.05
CA LEU A 875 -18.94 31.53 22.75
C LEU A 875 -17.94 31.12 21.68
N LEU A 876 -18.31 30.18 20.83
CA LEU A 876 -17.50 29.72 19.71
C LEU A 876 -18.17 30.14 18.40
N THR A 877 -17.38 30.69 17.50
CA THR A 877 -17.78 30.91 16.10
C THR A 877 -17.00 29.94 15.24
N ILE A 878 -17.73 29.14 14.47
CA ILE A 878 -17.16 28.17 13.53
C ILE A 878 -17.38 28.71 12.13
N LYS A 879 -16.30 28.95 11.41
CA LYS A 879 -16.32 29.28 9.98
C LYS A 879 -15.97 28.05 9.17
N LEU A 880 -16.82 27.65 8.23
CA LEU A 880 -16.70 26.39 7.51
C LEU A 880 -17.07 26.52 6.03
N SER A 881 -16.60 25.54 5.25
CA SER A 881 -17.02 25.26 3.89
C SER A 881 -17.78 23.93 3.85
N HIS A 882 -18.89 23.87 3.10
CA HIS A 882 -19.68 22.64 2.94
C HIS A 882 -20.31 22.54 1.56
N PHE A 883 -20.76 21.34 1.19
CA PHE A 883 -21.55 21.11 0.00
C PHE A 883 -23.05 21.12 0.32
N THR A 884 -23.87 21.52 -0.64
CA THR A 884 -25.32 21.37 -0.60
C THR A 884 -25.77 20.64 -1.85
N ALA A 885 -26.55 19.57 -1.69
CA ALA A 885 -27.18 18.87 -2.81
C ALA A 885 -28.28 19.74 -3.43
N ASN A 886 -28.32 19.82 -4.76
CA ASN A 886 -29.39 20.44 -5.51
C ASN A 886 -30.26 19.36 -6.16
N TYR A 887 -31.18 18.79 -5.39
CA TYR A 887 -32.12 17.77 -5.88
C TYR A 887 -33.08 18.29 -6.96
N GLY A 888 -33.22 19.61 -7.14
CA GLY A 888 -33.97 20.18 -8.27
C GLY A 888 -33.20 20.15 -9.60
N GLY A 889 -31.91 19.82 -9.57
CA GLY A 889 -31.04 19.75 -10.75
C GLY A 889 -30.97 18.36 -11.40
N SER A 890 -31.63 17.35 -10.84
CA SER A 890 -31.67 15.98 -11.40
C SER A 890 -32.95 15.25 -10.97
N ASN A 891 -33.40 14.31 -11.81
CA ASN A 891 -34.46 13.35 -11.48
C ASN A 891 -33.93 12.07 -10.79
N GLY A 892 -32.61 11.85 -10.80
CA GLY A 892 -31.95 10.79 -10.03
C GLY A 892 -31.53 11.30 -8.64
N THR A 893 -31.31 10.40 -7.68
CA THR A 893 -30.92 10.77 -6.29
C THR A 893 -29.53 10.28 -5.88
N TYR A 894 -28.67 9.97 -6.84
CA TYR A 894 -27.31 9.48 -6.59
C TYR A 894 -26.26 10.57 -6.80
N PHE A 895 -25.11 10.42 -6.15
CA PHE A 895 -23.94 11.27 -6.33
C PHE A 895 -22.81 10.49 -7.00
N ALA A 896 -22.03 11.19 -7.82
CA ALA A 896 -20.85 10.67 -8.50
C ALA A 896 -19.81 11.77 -8.70
N LYS A 897 -18.74 11.49 -9.46
CA LYS A 897 -17.72 12.48 -9.83
C LYS A 897 -18.30 13.80 -10.34
N ASP A 898 -19.30 13.72 -11.22
CA ASP A 898 -19.92 14.87 -11.87
C ASP A 898 -20.89 15.65 -10.96
N SER A 899 -21.19 15.14 -9.76
CA SER A 899 -21.91 15.91 -8.74
C SER A 899 -21.08 17.07 -8.19
N TYR A 900 -19.76 16.94 -8.16
CA TYR A 900 -18.90 17.94 -7.52
C TYR A 900 -18.60 19.11 -8.47
N PRO A 901 -18.59 20.37 -7.97
CA PRO A 901 -18.30 21.55 -8.79
C PRO A 901 -16.79 21.64 -9.06
N VAL A 902 -16.29 20.72 -9.86
CA VAL A 902 -14.87 20.61 -10.20
C VAL A 902 -14.51 21.64 -11.26
N ASP A 903 -13.46 22.39 -10.99
CA ASP A 903 -12.82 23.31 -11.92
C ASP A 903 -11.31 23.28 -11.73
N ASP A 904 -10.65 22.48 -12.57
CA ASP A 904 -9.20 22.36 -12.56
C ASP A 904 -8.48 23.59 -13.16
N THR A 905 -9.21 24.55 -13.74
CA THR A 905 -8.65 25.86 -14.10
C THR A 905 -8.45 26.76 -12.88
N GLY A 906 -9.18 26.46 -11.80
CA GLY A 906 -9.12 27.17 -10.53
C GLY A 906 -9.89 28.49 -10.46
N ALA A 907 -10.79 28.76 -11.42
CA ALA A 907 -11.61 29.97 -11.45
C ALA A 907 -12.76 29.93 -10.43
N THR A 908 -13.52 28.83 -10.36
CA THR A 908 -14.69 28.66 -9.49
C THR A 908 -14.88 27.19 -9.09
N GLY A 909 -14.97 26.88 -7.79
CA GLY A 909 -15.21 25.51 -7.32
C GLY A 909 -13.97 24.86 -6.69
N ILE A 910 -13.85 23.55 -6.84
CA ILE A 910 -12.76 22.74 -6.25
C ILE A 910 -11.91 22.07 -7.34
N TYR A 911 -10.67 21.73 -7.01
CA TYR A 911 -9.88 20.86 -7.87
C TYR A 911 -10.34 19.40 -7.78
N THR A 912 -10.07 18.60 -8.81
CA THR A 912 -10.42 17.17 -8.83
C THR A 912 -9.87 16.41 -7.61
N PHE A 913 -8.66 16.75 -7.14
CA PHE A 913 -8.04 16.10 -5.97
C PHE A 913 -8.61 16.57 -4.62
N GLU A 914 -9.43 17.63 -4.61
CA GLU A 914 -10.10 18.15 -3.40
C GLU A 914 -11.48 17.51 -3.17
N ILE A 915 -11.93 16.62 -4.06
CA ILE A 915 -13.12 15.81 -3.82
C ILE A 915 -12.86 14.95 -2.55
N PRO A 916 -13.74 14.99 -1.54
CA PRO A 916 -13.52 14.29 -0.29
C PRO A 916 -13.42 12.77 -0.45
N ASN A 917 -12.68 12.14 0.46
CA ASN A 917 -12.76 10.69 0.70
C ASN A 917 -13.67 10.42 1.90
N PHE A 918 -14.41 9.32 1.86
CA PHE A 918 -15.23 8.85 2.98
C PHE A 918 -14.58 7.63 3.60
N VAL A 919 -14.29 7.68 4.90
CA VAL A 919 -13.73 6.55 5.64
C VAL A 919 -14.82 5.92 6.49
N SER A 920 -15.25 4.72 6.11
CA SER A 920 -16.14 3.89 6.90
C SER A 920 -15.37 3.22 8.04
N PRO A 921 -15.84 3.27 9.29
CA PRO A 921 -15.25 2.51 10.39
C PRO A 921 -15.24 0.99 10.15
N LYS A 922 -16.14 0.47 9.31
CA LYS A 922 -16.31 -0.96 9.06
C LYS A 922 -15.78 -1.41 7.68
N LEU A 923 -15.97 -0.58 6.65
CA LEU A 923 -15.77 -0.97 5.24
C LEU A 923 -14.50 -0.40 4.61
N GLY A 924 -13.76 0.45 5.34
CA GLY A 924 -12.54 1.10 4.85
C GLY A 924 -12.81 2.42 4.12
N GLU A 925 -11.85 2.84 3.31
CA GLU A 925 -11.89 4.11 2.59
C GLU A 925 -12.59 3.97 1.23
N PHE A 926 -13.54 4.89 0.97
CA PHE A 926 -14.17 5.11 -0.32
C PHE A 926 -13.69 6.42 -0.90
N ILE A 927 -13.12 6.36 -2.10
CA ILE A 927 -12.71 7.56 -2.83
C ILE A 927 -13.95 8.05 -3.58
N LEU A 928 -14.58 9.13 -3.13
CA LEU A 928 -15.89 9.55 -3.66
C LEU A 928 -15.84 9.98 -5.13
N LYS A 929 -14.65 10.32 -5.65
CA LYS A 929 -14.45 10.58 -7.09
C LYS A 929 -14.60 9.31 -7.96
N ASP A 930 -14.42 8.13 -7.38
CA ASP A 930 -14.46 6.82 -8.03
C ASP A 930 -15.53 5.93 -7.38
N ALA A 931 -16.64 6.52 -6.92
CA ALA A 931 -17.74 5.82 -6.29
C ALA A 931 -19.09 6.34 -6.77
N ILE A 932 -20.10 5.46 -6.70
CA ILE A 932 -21.51 5.80 -6.86
C ILE A 932 -22.14 5.80 -5.46
N ASP A 933 -22.72 6.92 -5.06
CA ASP A 933 -23.19 7.15 -3.70
C ASP A 933 -24.69 7.44 -3.67
N PHE A 934 -25.47 6.57 -3.05
CA PHE A 934 -26.93 6.67 -2.88
C PHE A 934 -27.33 7.13 -1.48
N ARG A 935 -26.38 7.55 -0.65
CA ARG A 935 -26.67 7.97 0.73
C ARG A 935 -27.50 9.27 0.72
N PRO A 936 -28.69 9.30 1.36
CA PRO A 936 -29.44 10.53 1.53
C PRO A 936 -28.74 11.50 2.48
N MET A 937 -29.09 12.78 2.37
CA MET A 937 -28.61 13.83 3.27
C MET A 937 -29.64 14.14 4.35
N VAL A 938 -29.18 14.38 5.58
CA VAL A 938 -30.02 14.92 6.66
C VAL A 938 -30.31 16.40 6.41
N LYS A 939 -31.50 16.87 6.76
CA LYS A 939 -31.89 18.26 6.64
C LYS A 939 -31.02 19.17 7.51
N ASN A 940 -30.53 20.26 6.94
CA ASN A 940 -29.78 21.26 7.71
C ASN A 940 -30.68 21.93 8.76
N THR A 941 -30.22 21.99 10.00
CA THR A 941 -30.87 22.71 11.10
C THR A 941 -30.22 24.07 11.35
N ALA A 942 -29.00 24.27 10.83
CA ALA A 942 -28.36 25.56 10.74
C ALA A 942 -28.57 26.19 9.36
N VAL A 943 -28.73 27.51 9.33
CA VAL A 943 -28.71 28.28 8.09
C VAL A 943 -27.28 28.31 7.55
N SER A 944 -27.08 28.09 6.25
CA SER A 944 -25.80 28.31 5.57
C SER A 944 -25.51 29.83 5.47
N ALA A 945 -25.18 30.42 6.61
CA ALA A 945 -25.12 31.87 6.79
C ALA A 945 -23.79 32.46 6.30
N THR A 946 -23.84 33.47 5.44
CA THR A 946 -22.67 34.22 4.94
C THR A 946 -22.18 35.30 5.93
N THR A 947 -22.94 35.57 6.97
CA THR A 947 -22.65 36.59 7.99
C THR A 947 -22.90 36.04 9.38
N LEU A 948 -22.15 36.51 10.37
CA LEU A 948 -22.30 36.08 11.76
C LEU A 948 -23.69 36.41 12.35
N ALA A 949 -24.30 37.51 11.91
CA ALA A 949 -25.60 37.96 12.41
C ALA A 949 -26.75 37.00 12.07
N THR A 950 -26.68 36.32 10.93
CA THR A 950 -27.69 35.35 10.47
C THR A 950 -27.33 33.90 10.79
N ALA A 951 -26.17 33.66 11.42
CA ALA A 951 -25.72 32.33 11.79
C ALA A 951 -26.61 31.73 12.88
N THR A 952 -26.96 30.45 12.72
CA THR A 952 -27.71 29.71 13.73
C THR A 952 -26.82 29.47 14.96
N GLU A 953 -27.42 29.66 16.12
CA GLU A 953 -26.80 29.41 17.41
C GLU A 953 -27.28 28.08 17.98
N ASN A 954 -26.34 27.26 18.47
CA ASN A 954 -26.61 25.94 19.05
C ASN A 954 -27.58 25.10 18.21
N PRO A 955 -27.26 24.84 16.92
CA PRO A 955 -28.14 24.06 16.07
C PRO A 955 -28.38 22.68 16.68
N TYR A 956 -29.64 22.23 16.67
CA TYR A 956 -29.99 20.92 17.19
C TYR A 956 -29.71 19.84 16.15
N ARG A 957 -29.47 18.61 16.61
CA ARG A 957 -29.37 17.45 15.72
C ARG A 957 -30.77 17.02 15.28
N THR A 958 -30.95 16.81 13.98
CA THR A 958 -32.17 16.17 13.44
C THR A 958 -31.81 14.86 12.74
N GLU A 959 -32.84 14.06 12.49
CA GLU A 959 -32.75 12.81 11.75
C GLU A 959 -33.74 12.80 10.56
N GLU A 960 -34.36 13.95 10.29
CA GLU A 960 -35.16 14.14 9.09
C GLU A 960 -34.23 14.23 7.89
N PHE A 961 -34.52 13.48 6.83
CA PHE A 961 -33.79 13.61 5.57
C PHE A 961 -34.24 14.86 4.81
N ASP A 962 -33.31 15.43 4.07
CA ASP A 962 -33.59 16.44 3.05
C ASP A 962 -34.12 15.71 1.82
N LEU A 963 -35.44 15.58 1.76
CA LEU A 963 -36.12 14.74 0.78
C LEU A 963 -36.11 15.40 -0.61
N PRO A 964 -35.66 14.69 -1.66
CA PRO A 964 -35.94 15.06 -3.04
C PRO A 964 -37.46 15.13 -3.28
N ALA A 965 -37.89 15.85 -4.32
CA ALA A 965 -39.31 15.96 -4.66
C ALA A 965 -39.98 14.59 -4.92
N ASN A 966 -39.20 13.62 -5.40
CA ASN A 966 -39.63 12.25 -5.72
C ASN A 966 -39.13 11.22 -4.67
N GLY A 967 -38.87 11.65 -3.44
CA GLY A 967 -38.37 10.76 -2.38
C GLY A 967 -36.93 10.29 -2.57
N ILE A 968 -36.45 9.46 -1.64
CA ILE A 968 -35.10 8.87 -1.67
C ILE A 968 -35.14 7.58 -2.50
N GLN A 969 -34.26 7.44 -3.49
CA GLN A 969 -34.17 6.22 -4.30
C GLN A 969 -33.06 5.32 -3.76
N PHE A 970 -33.44 4.20 -3.14
CA PHE A 970 -32.49 3.16 -2.77
C PHE A 970 -32.32 2.17 -3.93
N PRO A 971 -31.08 1.86 -4.36
CA PRO A 971 -30.89 0.85 -5.39
C PRO A 971 -31.44 -0.49 -4.91
N LEU A 972 -31.78 -1.38 -5.83
CA LEU A 972 -32.24 -2.71 -5.42
C LEU A 972 -31.10 -3.59 -4.94
N PRO A 973 -31.35 -4.44 -3.92
CA PRO A 973 -30.31 -5.33 -3.42
C PRO A 973 -29.93 -6.32 -4.51
N ASN A 974 -28.61 -6.53 -4.70
CA ASN A 974 -28.04 -7.40 -5.73
C ASN A 974 -28.38 -6.98 -7.17
N SER A 975 -28.60 -5.68 -7.41
CA SER A 975 -28.69 -5.12 -8.76
C SER A 975 -27.34 -4.54 -9.23
N SER A 976 -27.29 -4.02 -10.46
CA SER A 976 -26.14 -3.29 -11.00
C SER A 976 -26.52 -1.85 -11.35
N PHE A 977 -25.55 -0.95 -11.20
CA PHE A 977 -25.53 0.36 -11.82
C PHE A 977 -24.66 0.25 -13.06
N THR A 978 -25.20 0.53 -14.24
CA THR A 978 -24.45 0.49 -15.49
C THR A 978 -24.24 1.91 -16.00
N THR A 979 -23.04 2.24 -16.47
CA THR A 979 -22.81 3.52 -17.13
C THR A 979 -21.66 3.52 -18.12
N ASP A 980 -21.71 4.44 -19.07
CA ASP A 980 -20.56 4.84 -19.87
C ASP A 980 -19.66 5.76 -19.06
N VAL A 981 -18.36 5.46 -19.02
CA VAL A 981 -17.40 6.22 -18.22
C VAL A 981 -16.17 6.60 -19.02
N GLU A 982 -15.70 7.82 -18.81
CA GLU A 982 -14.37 8.27 -19.20
C GLU A 982 -13.48 8.35 -17.96
N TYR A 983 -12.33 7.69 -17.96
CA TYR A 983 -11.37 7.74 -16.85
C TYR A 983 -9.95 8.02 -17.36
N TYR A 984 -9.13 8.63 -16.50
CA TYR A 984 -7.73 8.90 -16.80
C TYR A 984 -6.89 7.62 -16.74
N LEU A 985 -6.00 7.45 -17.72
CA LEU A 985 -5.08 6.32 -17.75
C LEU A 985 -3.90 6.55 -16.81
N PRO A 986 -3.49 5.54 -16.02
CA PRO A 986 -2.27 5.64 -15.24
C PRO A 986 -1.07 5.83 -16.17
N ARG A 987 -0.15 6.73 -15.80
CA ARG A 987 1.06 7.00 -16.56
C ARG A 987 2.24 7.17 -15.61
N VAL A 988 3.35 6.50 -15.91
CA VAL A 988 4.64 6.73 -15.26
C VAL A 988 5.56 7.38 -16.28
N ASP A 989 6.17 8.50 -15.89
CA ASP A 989 7.13 9.22 -16.73
C ASP A 989 8.51 9.15 -16.08
N ASN A 990 9.54 8.89 -16.89
CA ASN A 990 10.92 8.88 -16.44
C ASN A 990 11.62 10.16 -16.90
N ILE A 991 12.27 10.85 -15.96
CA ILE A 991 13.16 11.96 -16.28
C ILE A 991 14.59 11.41 -16.30
N VAL A 992 15.21 11.43 -17.49
CA VAL A 992 16.55 10.88 -17.73
C VAL A 992 17.52 11.98 -18.14
N ILE A 993 18.81 11.76 -17.92
CA ILE A 993 19.88 12.65 -18.38
C ILE A 993 20.58 11.94 -19.53
N ASP A 994 20.68 12.58 -20.68
CA ASP A 994 21.35 12.00 -21.83
C ASP A 994 22.88 12.18 -21.78
N ARG A 995 23.58 11.60 -22.76
CA ARG A 995 25.02 11.76 -22.90
C ARG A 995 25.45 13.22 -23.02
N ALA A 996 24.65 14.11 -23.60
CA ALA A 996 24.98 15.53 -23.78
C ALA A 996 24.83 16.33 -22.47
N GLY A 997 24.13 15.77 -21.47
CA GLY A 997 23.79 16.46 -20.22
C GLY A 997 22.46 17.17 -20.30
N ASP A 998 21.64 16.88 -21.31
CA ASP A 998 20.30 17.39 -21.44
C ASP A 998 19.32 16.45 -20.73
N PHE A 999 18.36 17.05 -20.01
CA PHE A 999 17.28 16.28 -19.39
C PHE A 999 16.21 15.97 -20.43
N GLN A 1000 15.80 14.71 -20.49
CA GLN A 1000 14.72 14.24 -21.36
C GLN A 1000 13.61 13.62 -20.53
N VAL A 1001 12.36 13.84 -20.94
CA VAL A 1001 11.19 13.19 -20.36
C VAL A 1001 10.78 12.05 -21.28
N VAL A 1002 10.83 10.83 -20.76
CA VAL A 1002 10.32 9.63 -21.43
C VAL A 1002 8.93 9.38 -20.88
N GLU A 1003 7.90 9.66 -21.69
CA GLU A 1003 6.50 9.49 -21.29
C GLU A 1003 6.03 8.03 -21.41
N GLY A 1004 5.27 7.54 -20.42
CA GLY A 1004 4.50 6.29 -20.51
C GLY A 1004 5.30 4.99 -20.40
N VAL A 1005 6.23 4.91 -19.45
CA VAL A 1005 7.03 3.71 -19.14
C VAL A 1005 6.25 2.69 -18.30
#